data_AF-L8G494-F1
#
_entry.id   AF-L8G494-F1
#
_cell.length_a   1.000
_cell.length_b   1.000
_cell.length_c   1.000
_cell.angle_alpha   90.00
_cell.angle_beta   90.00
_cell.angle_gamma   90.00
#
_symmetry.space_group_name_H-M   'P 1'
#
loop_
_entity.id
_entity.type
_entity.pdbx_description
1 polymer ?
#
loop_
_entity_poly.entity_id
_entity_poly.type
_entity_poly.pdbx_seq_one_letter_code
_entity_poly.pdbx_strand_id
1 'polypeptide(L)'
;MAFRSRITRAVAYGSGAAVLGGGVLYYTYRPRNIPGLEPAAVPPPGELPPRFPKVRSRDEQIANLKRSGGIFTPTSTAIKNVLLNPTEGDEVATTTPQDDDIYDLLIIGGGATGAGVALDAATRGLKVAIVERDDFSSGTSSKSTKLVHGGVRYLEKAFWEMDYNQYKLVKEALRERKYFLDTAPHLSSWLPIMLPLDKWWKAPYYWAGTKAYDLLAGSEGIESSYFLTRSKALDAFPMLKRTDLIGALVYYDGAHNDSRMNVSLAMTAALYGATVVNHLEVTGLNKDANGQLCGARVKDLVREKDGKKAEEFTIRARGIVNATGPFCDSIRKMDEPSIKEIVAPSSGVHIVLPGYYSPSNMGLIDPKTSDGRVIFFLPWQGNTIAGTTDAPTTIQQNPIAGEDEIDWILSEIRHYLAPDINVRRGDVLAAWSGIRPLVKDPKAKNTESLVRNHLIDISQSGLLTCAGGKWTTYRQMAEECVDEAITTYKLKPTRVLNAPCVSGSTQIDDGATLDGSCQTHQVRLIGAHGFSKTLFINLIQHYGIDTDVAKHLTGSYGDRAWTVAGLSEPTEKRFPVRGKRLSPLYPFIDGEIRYAVRHEYAQTAVDVIARRTRLAFLNAQAALEALPEVVDVMASELNWDKKRQELEWTDSLKFLESMGLPKSKLSATRKAVESGKLAFKDSDEYKMYSRHNVPSEPLATDDGESKSE
;
A
#
# COMPACT_ATOMS: atom_id res chain seq x y z
N MET A 1 -26.03 -54.17 -42.55
CA MET A 1 -24.89 -53.48 -41.89
C MET A 1 -25.03 -51.96 -41.83
N ALA A 2 -25.57 -51.27 -42.85
CA ALA A 2 -25.64 -49.80 -42.89
C ALA A 2 -26.50 -49.12 -41.79
N PHE A 3 -27.55 -49.78 -41.29
CA PHE A 3 -28.40 -49.23 -40.22
C PHE A 3 -27.71 -49.21 -38.85
N ARG A 4 -26.92 -50.26 -38.54
CA ARG A 4 -26.16 -50.35 -37.28
C ARG A 4 -25.04 -49.29 -37.20
N SER A 5 -24.44 -48.88 -38.32
CA SER A 5 -23.37 -47.86 -38.31
C SER A 5 -23.89 -46.42 -38.15
N ARG A 6 -25.12 -46.14 -38.56
CA ARG A 6 -25.76 -44.82 -38.35
C ARG A 6 -26.14 -44.59 -36.89
N ILE A 7 -26.68 -45.61 -36.23
CA ILE A 7 -27.05 -45.54 -34.80
C ILE A 7 -25.80 -45.41 -33.93
N THR A 8 -24.74 -46.19 -34.19
CA THR A 8 -23.49 -46.06 -33.41
C THR A 8 -22.83 -44.70 -33.59
N ARG A 9 -22.86 -44.10 -34.78
CA ARG A 9 -22.38 -42.72 -34.99
C ARG A 9 -23.25 -41.70 -34.25
N ALA A 10 -24.58 -41.80 -34.33
CA ALA A 10 -25.48 -40.87 -33.62
C ALA A 10 -25.32 -40.95 -32.09
N VAL A 11 -25.16 -42.17 -31.54
CA VAL A 11 -24.86 -42.37 -30.12
C VAL A 11 -23.46 -41.85 -29.78
N ALA A 12 -22.44 -42.09 -30.61
CA ALA A 12 -21.10 -41.54 -30.39
C ALA A 12 -21.07 -40.01 -30.43
N TYR A 13 -21.80 -39.37 -31.35
CA TYR A 13 -21.94 -37.91 -31.40
C TYR A 13 -22.75 -37.36 -30.21
N GLY A 14 -23.83 -38.05 -29.80
CA GLY A 14 -24.62 -37.69 -28.63
C GLY A 14 -23.84 -37.81 -27.32
N SER A 15 -23.10 -38.90 -27.14
CA SER A 15 -22.20 -39.11 -26.00
C SER A 15 -21.04 -38.12 -26.00
N GLY A 16 -20.45 -37.85 -27.17
CA GLY A 16 -19.40 -36.83 -27.33
C GLY A 16 -19.89 -35.42 -26.97
N ALA A 17 -21.08 -35.03 -27.44
CA ALA A 17 -21.70 -33.75 -27.11
C ALA A 17 -22.10 -33.65 -25.63
N ALA A 18 -22.57 -34.74 -25.02
CA ALA A 18 -22.90 -34.78 -23.59
C ALA A 18 -21.64 -34.71 -22.70
N VAL A 19 -20.56 -35.38 -23.07
CA VAL A 19 -19.27 -35.32 -22.35
C VAL A 19 -18.62 -33.95 -22.51
N LEU A 20 -18.60 -33.38 -23.72
CA LEU A 20 -18.09 -32.03 -23.96
C LEU A 20 -18.96 -30.97 -23.26
N GLY A 21 -20.29 -31.06 -23.39
CA GLY A 21 -21.22 -30.16 -22.73
C GLY A 21 -21.14 -30.24 -21.21
N GLY A 22 -21.13 -31.45 -20.64
CA GLY A 22 -20.97 -31.70 -19.21
C GLY A 22 -19.61 -31.25 -18.68
N GLY A 23 -18.53 -31.48 -19.43
CA GLY A 23 -17.19 -31.01 -19.09
C GLY A 23 -17.07 -29.49 -19.11
N VAL A 24 -17.65 -28.82 -20.10
CA VAL A 24 -17.72 -27.34 -20.17
C VAL A 24 -18.55 -26.79 -19.02
N LEU A 25 -19.70 -27.39 -18.72
CA LEU A 25 -20.58 -26.94 -17.64
C LEU A 25 -19.91 -27.13 -16.28
N TYR A 26 -19.27 -28.28 -16.05
CA TYR A 26 -18.46 -28.53 -14.85
C TYR A 26 -17.31 -27.53 -14.73
N TYR A 27 -16.54 -27.29 -15.79
CA TYR A 27 -15.43 -26.33 -15.75
C TYR A 27 -15.91 -24.89 -15.50
N THR A 28 -17.07 -24.53 -16.03
CA THR A 28 -17.64 -23.18 -15.89
C THR A 28 -18.23 -22.94 -14.50
N TYR A 29 -18.90 -23.93 -13.92
CA TYR A 29 -19.65 -23.80 -12.67
C TYR A 29 -19.03 -24.53 -11.46
N ARG A 30 -17.85 -25.15 -11.61
CA ARG A 30 -17.16 -25.76 -10.47
C ARG A 30 -16.90 -24.70 -9.38
N PRO A 31 -17.06 -25.06 -8.09
CA PRO A 31 -16.62 -24.21 -7.00
C PRO A 31 -15.15 -23.85 -7.18
N ARG A 32 -14.83 -22.57 -6.98
CA ARG A 32 -13.45 -22.07 -6.97
C ARG A 32 -13.08 -21.68 -5.55
N ASN A 33 -11.89 -22.06 -5.12
CA ASN A 33 -11.28 -21.45 -3.94
C ASN A 33 -10.82 -20.07 -4.37
N ILE A 34 -11.55 -19.04 -3.91
CA ILE A 34 -11.24 -17.65 -4.21
C ILE A 34 -10.26 -17.17 -3.14
N PRO A 35 -9.03 -16.79 -3.53
CA PRO A 35 -8.02 -16.29 -2.60
C PRO A 35 -8.57 -15.16 -1.73
N GLY A 36 -8.33 -15.24 -0.42
CA GLY A 36 -8.79 -14.27 0.58
C GLY A 36 -10.25 -14.41 1.03
N LEU A 37 -10.97 -15.46 0.61
CA LEU A 37 -12.30 -15.80 1.14
C LEU A 37 -12.29 -16.90 2.21
N GLU A 38 -11.11 -17.36 2.61
CA GLU A 38 -10.96 -18.35 3.67
C GLU A 38 -11.57 -17.85 4.99
N PRO A 39 -12.10 -18.77 5.83
CA PRO A 39 -12.46 -18.41 7.20
C PRO A 39 -11.24 -17.86 7.94
N ALA A 40 -11.49 -17.11 9.01
CA ALA A 40 -10.42 -16.62 9.88
C ALA A 40 -9.56 -17.79 10.36
N ALA A 41 -8.23 -17.64 10.31
CA ALA A 41 -7.31 -18.66 10.80
C ALA A 41 -7.47 -18.85 12.32
N VAL A 42 -7.79 -17.76 13.03
CA VAL A 42 -8.15 -17.77 14.44
C VAL A 42 -9.59 -17.31 14.61
N PRO A 43 -10.43 -18.05 15.35
CA PRO A 43 -11.83 -17.69 15.55
C PRO A 43 -11.96 -16.38 16.34
N PRO A 44 -13.12 -15.71 16.27
CA PRO A 44 -13.38 -14.53 17.10
C PRO A 44 -13.13 -14.85 18.57
N PRO A 45 -12.56 -13.91 19.33
CA PRO A 45 -12.40 -14.08 20.76
C PRO A 45 -13.76 -14.22 21.46
N GLY A 46 -13.76 -14.81 22.66
CA GLY A 46 -14.93 -14.80 23.55
C GLY A 46 -15.20 -13.41 24.14
N GLU A 47 -15.49 -13.31 25.44
CA GLU A 47 -15.83 -12.03 26.06
C GLU A 47 -14.66 -11.02 26.12
N LEU A 48 -13.41 -11.50 26.13
CA LEU A 48 -12.23 -10.65 26.28
C LEU A 48 -11.53 -10.42 24.93
N PRO A 49 -11.12 -9.18 24.61
CA PRO A 49 -10.32 -8.88 23.42
C PRO A 49 -9.01 -9.69 23.37
N PRO A 50 -8.50 -10.00 22.17
CA PRO A 50 -7.29 -10.77 22.00
C PRO A 50 -6.06 -9.96 22.44
N ARG A 51 -5.02 -10.66 22.94
CA ARG A 51 -3.75 -10.05 23.32
C ARG A 51 -2.70 -10.37 22.27
N PHE A 52 -2.10 -9.32 21.71
CA PHE A 52 -1.12 -9.46 20.65
C PHE A 52 0.31 -9.23 21.15
N PRO A 53 1.32 -9.85 20.51
CA PRO A 53 2.72 -9.60 20.83
C PRO A 53 3.06 -8.13 20.59
N LYS A 54 3.92 -7.59 21.45
CA LYS A 54 4.42 -6.22 21.33
C LYS A 54 5.71 -6.23 20.50
N VAL A 55 5.79 -5.28 19.57
CA VAL A 55 7.07 -4.92 18.94
C VAL A 55 7.91 -4.09 19.92
N ARG A 56 9.23 -4.15 19.79
CA ARG A 56 10.15 -3.29 20.55
C ARG A 56 9.87 -1.83 20.23
N SER A 57 10.06 -0.93 21.19
CA SER A 57 9.94 0.52 20.94
C SER A 57 11.00 1.00 19.94
N ARG A 58 10.75 2.13 19.27
CA ARG A 58 11.72 2.74 18.33
C ARG A 58 13.07 3.00 18.99
N ASP A 59 13.08 3.46 20.25
CA ASP A 59 14.31 3.71 21.01
C ASP A 59 15.10 2.43 21.31
N GLU A 60 14.41 1.34 21.67
CA GLU A 60 15.05 0.03 21.85
C GLU A 60 15.64 -0.49 20.52
N GLN A 61 14.96 -0.25 19.40
CA GLN A 61 15.47 -0.60 18.08
C GLN A 61 16.74 0.19 17.75
N ILE A 62 16.75 1.51 17.97
CA ILE A 62 17.95 2.36 17.79
C ILE A 62 19.09 1.93 18.71
N ALA A 63 18.81 1.55 19.96
CA ALA A 63 19.81 1.04 20.88
C ALA A 63 20.47 -0.25 20.36
N ASN A 64 19.70 -1.16 19.73
CA ASN A 64 20.27 -2.36 19.10
C ASN A 64 21.15 -2.01 17.90
N LEU A 65 20.74 -1.04 17.08
CA LEU A 65 21.57 -0.54 15.97
C LEU A 65 22.90 0.03 16.47
N LYS A 66 22.87 0.88 17.51
CA LYS A 66 24.08 1.46 18.14
C LYS A 66 25.00 0.41 18.74
N ARG A 67 24.44 -0.65 19.34
CA ARG A 67 25.21 -1.77 19.89
C ARG A 67 26.05 -2.46 18.81
N SER A 68 25.50 -2.65 17.60
CA SER A 68 26.28 -3.20 16.48
C SER A 68 27.49 -2.34 16.11
N GLY A 69 27.42 -1.02 16.34
CA GLY A 69 28.49 -0.07 16.13
C GLY A 69 29.50 0.04 17.28
N GLY A 70 29.30 -0.67 18.40
CA GLY A 70 30.19 -0.61 19.58
C GLY A 70 29.84 0.51 20.57
N ILE A 71 28.68 1.14 20.41
CA ILE A 71 28.18 2.18 21.32
C ILE A 71 27.17 1.51 22.27
N PHE A 72 27.47 1.47 23.56
CA PHE A 72 26.56 0.96 24.57
C PHE A 72 25.77 2.11 25.22
N THR A 73 24.45 1.98 25.30
CA THR A 73 23.59 2.87 26.09
C THR A 73 22.65 1.98 26.91
N PRO A 74 22.67 2.04 28.26
CA PRO A 74 21.80 1.20 29.07
C PRO A 74 20.31 1.54 28.84
N THR A 75 19.47 0.54 28.57
CA THR A 75 18.02 0.70 28.44
C THR A 75 17.34 0.77 29.81
N SER A 76 16.10 1.29 29.91
CA SER A 76 15.39 1.45 31.19
C SER A 76 15.20 0.13 31.96
N THR A 77 15.16 -1.00 31.26
CA THR A 77 15.13 -2.35 31.86
C THR A 77 16.45 -2.71 32.54
N ALA A 78 17.59 -2.23 32.02
CA ALA A 78 18.91 -2.38 32.64
C ALA A 78 19.09 -1.47 33.87
N ILE A 79 18.44 -0.30 33.90
CA ILE A 79 18.49 0.64 35.03
C ILE A 79 18.00 -0.02 36.34
N LYS A 80 17.04 -0.95 36.28
CA LYS A 80 16.60 -1.71 37.46
C LYS A 80 17.69 -2.59 38.10
N ASN A 81 18.66 -3.06 37.31
CA ASN A 81 19.80 -3.82 37.82
C ASN A 81 20.97 -2.90 38.21
N VAL A 82 21.09 -1.72 37.60
CA VAL A 82 22.12 -0.72 37.93
C VAL A 82 21.83 0.01 39.25
N LEU A 83 20.57 0.13 39.65
CA LEU A 83 20.16 0.70 40.95
C LEU A 83 20.71 -0.04 42.19
N LEU A 84 21.39 -1.17 42.02
CA LEU A 84 22.08 -1.89 43.09
C LEU A 84 23.55 -1.46 43.28
N ASN A 85 24.13 -0.64 42.40
CA ASN A 85 25.48 -0.08 42.56
C ASN A 85 25.59 1.30 41.86
N PRO A 86 25.50 2.42 42.59
CA PRO A 86 25.63 3.74 42.02
C PRO A 86 27.11 4.10 41.86
N THR A 87 27.59 4.18 40.62
CA THR A 87 28.78 4.97 40.28
C THR A 87 28.35 6.15 39.42
N GLU A 88 28.74 7.35 39.84
CA GLU A 88 28.46 8.62 39.18
C GLU A 88 29.11 8.70 37.79
N GLY A 89 28.34 9.18 36.80
CA GLY A 89 28.80 9.50 35.46
C GLY A 89 28.04 8.75 34.37
N ASP A 90 27.06 9.40 33.73
CA ASP A 90 26.47 8.96 32.46
C ASP A 90 27.49 9.13 31.32
N GLU A 91 28.57 8.35 31.33
CA GLU A 91 29.49 8.24 30.20
C GLU A 91 29.03 7.14 29.25
N VAL A 92 28.89 7.48 27.97
CA VAL A 92 28.69 6.51 26.88
C VAL A 92 29.94 5.66 26.77
N ALA A 93 29.90 4.44 27.31
CA ALA A 93 31.00 3.50 27.18
C ALA A 93 31.09 2.97 25.74
N THR A 94 32.21 3.23 25.06
CA THR A 94 32.57 2.59 23.79
C THR A 94 33.25 1.25 24.07
N THR A 95 32.67 0.16 23.58
CA THR A 95 33.22 -1.20 23.69
C THR A 95 33.36 -1.81 22.31
N THR A 96 34.32 -2.72 22.12
CA THR A 96 34.43 -3.50 20.88
C THR A 96 33.12 -4.29 20.66
N PRO A 97 32.45 -4.17 19.50
CA PRO A 97 31.23 -4.93 19.22
C PRO A 97 31.51 -6.43 19.31
N GLN A 98 30.62 -7.20 19.95
CA GLN A 98 30.69 -8.65 19.89
C GLN A 98 30.23 -9.14 18.51
N ASP A 99 30.73 -10.30 18.03
CA ASP A 99 30.34 -10.81 16.70
C ASP A 99 28.83 -11.05 16.60
N ASP A 100 28.21 -11.48 17.70
CA ASP A 100 26.75 -11.65 17.83
C ASP A 100 25.97 -10.33 17.72
N ASP A 101 26.62 -9.16 17.88
CA ASP A 101 25.99 -7.84 17.73
C ASP A 101 25.93 -7.37 16.28
N ILE A 102 26.75 -7.92 15.38
CA ILE A 102 26.78 -7.58 13.96
C ILE A 102 25.54 -8.14 13.25
N TYR A 103 24.91 -7.35 12.38
CA TYR A 103 23.78 -7.81 11.57
C TYR A 103 24.27 -8.69 10.40
N ASP A 104 23.51 -9.70 10.03
CA ASP A 104 23.75 -10.43 8.78
C ASP A 104 23.46 -9.54 7.58
N LEU A 105 22.35 -8.80 7.64
CA LEU A 105 21.92 -7.87 6.60
C LEU A 105 21.47 -6.53 7.17
N LEU A 106 21.98 -5.45 6.56
CA LEU A 106 21.42 -4.10 6.66
C LEU A 106 20.71 -3.75 5.35
N ILE A 107 19.42 -3.45 5.43
CA ILE A 107 18.57 -3.08 4.30
C ILE A 107 18.29 -1.58 4.36
N ILE A 108 18.58 -0.88 3.27
CA ILE A 108 18.39 0.56 3.13
C ILE A 108 17.15 0.80 2.27
N GLY A 109 16.13 1.41 2.87
CA GLY A 109 14.84 1.71 2.24
C GLY A 109 13.70 0.85 2.79
N GLY A 110 12.68 1.48 3.35
CA GLY A 110 11.47 0.88 3.94
C GLY A 110 10.25 0.92 3.03
N GLY A 111 10.45 0.93 1.71
CA GLY A 111 9.39 0.67 0.72
C GLY A 111 9.10 -0.82 0.55
N ALA A 112 8.25 -1.17 -0.42
CA ALA A 112 7.72 -2.53 -0.58
C ALA A 112 8.84 -3.57 -0.77
N THR A 113 9.85 -3.21 -1.56
CA THR A 113 11.03 -4.04 -1.78
C THR A 113 11.78 -4.30 -0.47
N GLY A 114 12.22 -3.24 0.23
CA GLY A 114 13.03 -3.42 1.42
C GLY A 114 12.27 -4.04 2.60
N ALA A 115 11.00 -3.68 2.80
CA ALA A 115 10.15 -4.32 3.81
C ALA A 115 9.91 -5.80 3.51
N GLY A 116 9.73 -6.17 2.23
CA GLY A 116 9.65 -7.55 1.79
C GLY A 116 10.95 -8.33 2.04
N VAL A 117 12.10 -7.76 1.66
CA VAL A 117 13.44 -8.34 1.90
C VAL A 117 13.67 -8.55 3.40
N ALA A 118 13.29 -7.57 4.23
CA ALA A 118 13.46 -7.65 5.67
C ALA A 118 12.60 -8.76 6.29
N LEU A 119 11.34 -8.88 5.85
CA LEU A 119 10.46 -9.95 6.31
C LEU A 119 11.00 -11.32 5.89
N ASP A 120 11.36 -11.49 4.62
CA ASP A 120 11.89 -12.76 4.12
C ASP A 120 13.16 -13.18 4.88
N ALA A 121 14.17 -12.30 4.93
CA ALA A 121 15.42 -12.58 5.64
C ALA A 121 15.21 -12.90 7.13
N ALA A 122 14.34 -12.17 7.83
CA ALA A 122 14.04 -12.45 9.24
C ALA A 122 13.34 -13.82 9.41
N THR A 123 12.41 -14.17 8.52
CA THR A 123 11.72 -15.47 8.58
C THR A 123 12.60 -16.67 8.19
N ARG A 124 13.76 -16.41 7.57
CA ARG A 124 14.82 -17.40 7.33
C ARG A 124 15.84 -17.51 8.48
N GLY A 125 15.61 -16.81 9.58
CA GLY A 125 16.46 -16.84 10.77
C GLY A 125 17.72 -15.98 10.67
N LEU A 126 17.78 -15.01 9.75
CA LEU A 126 18.90 -14.06 9.67
C LEU A 126 18.68 -12.89 10.64
N LYS A 127 19.78 -12.33 11.15
CA LYS A 127 19.75 -11.10 11.96
C LYS A 127 19.72 -9.87 11.05
N VAL A 128 18.57 -9.20 11.00
CA VAL A 128 18.29 -8.16 10.01
C VAL A 128 18.07 -6.79 10.66
N ALA A 129 18.62 -5.74 10.03
CA ALA A 129 18.26 -4.34 10.26
C ALA A 129 17.67 -3.74 8.98
N ILE A 130 16.62 -2.93 9.10
CA ILE A 130 16.08 -2.10 8.02
C ILE A 130 15.95 -0.66 8.51
N VAL A 131 16.45 0.26 7.69
CA VAL A 131 16.41 1.70 7.94
C VAL A 131 15.73 2.44 6.80
N GLU A 132 14.86 3.40 7.13
CA GLU A 132 14.12 4.23 6.19
C GLU A 132 14.33 5.70 6.56
N ARG A 133 14.73 6.52 5.58
CA ARG A 133 15.03 7.95 5.80
C ARG A 133 13.79 8.73 6.20
N ASP A 134 12.66 8.43 5.57
CA ASP A 134 11.37 9.06 5.79
C ASP A 134 10.49 8.12 6.64
N ASP A 135 9.20 8.00 6.33
CA ASP A 135 8.33 6.97 6.93
C ASP A 135 8.22 5.72 6.04
N PHE A 136 7.83 4.59 6.62
CA PHE A 136 7.54 3.38 5.84
C PHE A 136 6.48 3.69 4.78
N SER A 137 6.77 3.28 3.54
CA SER A 137 5.92 3.56 2.36
C SER A 137 5.85 5.01 1.87
N SER A 138 6.63 5.96 2.42
CA SER A 138 6.60 7.38 2.04
C SER A 138 6.89 7.66 0.55
N GLY A 139 7.76 6.85 -0.06
CA GLY A 139 8.12 6.92 -1.47
C GLY A 139 7.05 6.36 -2.41
N THR A 140 7.49 5.73 -3.51
CA THR A 140 6.62 5.18 -4.57
C THR A 140 5.59 4.19 -4.04
N SER A 141 5.90 3.49 -2.95
CA SER A 141 5.07 2.43 -2.38
C SER A 141 3.70 2.90 -1.87
N SER A 142 3.46 4.19 -1.61
CA SER A 142 2.13 4.73 -1.29
C SER A 142 1.42 5.43 -2.47
N LYS A 143 2.13 5.59 -3.60
CA LYS A 143 1.71 6.40 -4.76
C LYS A 143 1.41 5.53 -5.99
N SER A 144 0.88 4.33 -5.75
CA SER A 144 0.49 3.39 -6.80
C SER A 144 -0.97 3.59 -7.24
N THR A 145 -1.37 2.89 -8.31
CA THR A 145 -2.79 2.75 -8.72
C THR A 145 -3.62 1.92 -7.72
N LYS A 146 -3.00 1.35 -6.68
CA LYS A 146 -3.63 0.48 -5.67
C LYS A 146 -4.22 -0.81 -6.26
N LEU A 147 -3.64 -1.31 -7.35
CA LEU A 147 -3.99 -2.56 -7.99
C LEU A 147 -2.85 -3.58 -7.92
N VAL A 148 -3.24 -4.85 -7.77
CA VAL A 148 -2.38 -6.03 -7.83
C VAL A 148 -2.69 -6.73 -9.15
N HIS A 149 -2.11 -6.18 -10.22
CA HIS A 149 -2.40 -6.60 -11.58
C HIS A 149 -1.79 -7.95 -11.92
N GLY A 150 -2.60 -8.83 -12.51
CA GLY A 150 -2.10 -10.09 -13.09
C GLY A 150 -1.67 -9.98 -14.57
N GLY A 151 -1.62 -8.76 -15.15
CA GLY A 151 -0.94 -8.52 -16.43
C GLY A 151 -1.70 -8.86 -17.72
N VAL A 152 -3.04 -8.74 -17.75
CA VAL A 152 -3.88 -9.05 -18.94
C VAL A 152 -3.35 -8.44 -20.25
N ARG A 153 -2.87 -7.19 -20.23
CA ARG A 153 -2.31 -6.51 -21.41
C ARG A 153 -1.06 -7.19 -21.98
N TYR A 154 -0.24 -7.81 -21.13
CA TYR A 154 0.96 -8.51 -21.57
C TYR A 154 0.63 -9.84 -22.25
N LEU A 155 -0.56 -10.41 -21.99
CA LEU A 155 -1.00 -11.64 -22.65
C LEU A 155 -1.18 -11.43 -24.16
N GLU A 156 -1.65 -10.27 -24.58
CA GLU A 156 -1.80 -9.92 -25.99
C GLU A 156 -0.45 -10.00 -26.71
N LYS A 157 0.59 -9.35 -26.17
CA LYS A 157 1.95 -9.42 -26.73
C LYS A 157 2.55 -10.82 -26.63
N ALA A 158 2.41 -11.49 -25.49
CA ALA A 158 2.92 -12.85 -25.30
C ALA A 158 2.38 -13.83 -26.37
N PHE A 159 1.10 -13.69 -26.73
CA PHE A 159 0.46 -14.56 -27.71
C PHE A 159 0.76 -14.14 -29.15
N TRP A 160 0.59 -12.86 -29.51
CA TRP A 160 0.74 -12.40 -30.89
C TRP A 160 2.20 -12.21 -31.32
N GLU A 161 3.09 -11.82 -30.40
CA GLU A 161 4.52 -11.63 -30.66
C GLU A 161 5.36 -12.87 -30.24
N MET A 162 4.72 -13.93 -29.72
CA MET A 162 5.38 -15.14 -29.21
C MET A 162 6.49 -14.84 -28.18
N ASP A 163 6.32 -13.79 -27.38
CA ASP A 163 7.30 -13.35 -26.38
C ASP A 163 7.19 -14.18 -25.09
N TYR A 164 8.10 -15.15 -24.93
CA TYR A 164 8.16 -16.01 -23.74
C TYR A 164 8.41 -15.23 -22.44
N ASN A 165 9.15 -14.11 -22.48
CA ASN A 165 9.42 -13.31 -21.30
C ASN A 165 8.14 -12.60 -20.82
N GLN A 166 7.29 -12.15 -21.76
CA GLN A 166 5.96 -11.62 -21.41
C GLN A 166 5.06 -12.69 -20.82
N TYR A 167 5.09 -13.91 -21.38
CA TYR A 167 4.32 -15.03 -20.84
C TYR A 167 4.74 -15.37 -19.40
N LYS A 168 6.05 -15.46 -19.15
CA LYS A 168 6.61 -15.72 -17.81
C LYS A 168 6.15 -14.65 -16.81
N LEU A 169 6.21 -13.38 -17.19
CA LEU A 169 5.75 -12.25 -16.37
C LEU A 169 4.26 -12.38 -16.00
N VAL A 170 3.40 -12.78 -16.94
CA VAL A 170 1.96 -12.99 -16.65
C VAL A 170 1.75 -14.13 -15.66
N LYS A 171 2.44 -15.27 -15.83
CA LYS A 171 2.35 -16.41 -14.89
C LYS A 171 2.85 -16.04 -13.49
N GLU A 172 3.94 -15.31 -13.40
CA GLU A 172 4.49 -14.79 -12.14
C GLU A 172 3.50 -13.86 -11.45
N ALA A 173 2.98 -12.85 -12.18
CA ALA A 173 2.02 -11.90 -11.63
C ALA A 173 0.73 -12.58 -11.14
N LEU A 174 0.23 -13.59 -11.86
CA LEU A 174 -0.94 -14.37 -11.46
C LEU A 174 -0.72 -15.14 -10.15
N ARG A 175 0.44 -15.82 -10.03
CA ARG A 175 0.82 -16.56 -8.81
C ARG A 175 1.00 -15.60 -7.63
N GLU A 176 1.76 -14.53 -7.81
CA GLU A 176 2.00 -13.57 -6.73
C GLU A 176 0.71 -12.87 -6.30
N ARG A 177 -0.23 -12.59 -7.22
CA ARG A 177 -1.55 -12.02 -6.87
C ARG A 177 -2.34 -12.94 -5.93
N LYS A 178 -2.29 -14.26 -6.12
CA LYS A 178 -2.92 -15.20 -5.17
C LYS A 178 -2.29 -15.09 -3.80
N TYR A 179 -0.97 -15.22 -3.69
CA TYR A 179 -0.27 -15.09 -2.41
C TYR A 179 -0.53 -13.74 -1.75
N PHE A 180 -0.65 -12.67 -2.53
CA PHE A 180 -1.01 -11.33 -2.07
C PHE A 180 -2.39 -11.27 -1.39
N LEU A 181 -3.36 -12.02 -1.90
CA LEU A 181 -4.73 -12.11 -1.37
C LEU A 181 -4.79 -12.98 -0.11
N ASP A 182 -4.00 -14.06 -0.06
CA ASP A 182 -4.01 -15.03 1.05
C ASP A 182 -3.24 -14.52 2.28
N THR A 183 -2.11 -13.84 2.07
CA THR A 183 -1.23 -13.38 3.16
C THR A 183 -1.78 -12.18 3.92
N ALA A 184 -2.61 -11.36 3.29
CA ALA A 184 -3.21 -10.16 3.90
C ALA A 184 -4.65 -9.89 3.42
N PRO A 185 -5.61 -10.81 3.65
CA PRO A 185 -6.98 -10.73 3.12
C PRO A 185 -7.79 -9.53 3.63
N HIS A 186 -7.31 -8.85 4.67
CA HIS A 186 -7.89 -7.61 5.16
C HIS A 186 -7.45 -6.39 4.35
N LEU A 187 -6.24 -6.42 3.76
CA LEU A 187 -5.64 -5.31 3.01
C LEU A 187 -5.74 -5.49 1.50
N SER A 188 -6.09 -6.67 1.02
CA SER A 188 -6.22 -7.00 -0.39
C SER A 188 -7.56 -7.66 -0.67
N SER A 189 -8.08 -7.41 -1.87
CA SER A 189 -9.36 -7.95 -2.32
C SER A 189 -9.37 -8.06 -3.83
N TRP A 190 -10.35 -8.79 -4.36
CA TRP A 190 -10.58 -8.79 -5.80
C TRP A 190 -11.53 -7.66 -6.20
N LEU A 191 -11.29 -7.10 -7.38
CA LEU A 191 -12.08 -6.03 -7.97
C LEU A 191 -12.50 -6.43 -9.39
N PRO A 192 -13.81 -6.50 -9.68
CA PRO A 192 -14.27 -6.59 -11.07
C PRO A 192 -13.99 -5.26 -11.79
N ILE A 193 -13.41 -5.36 -12.99
CA ILE A 193 -13.08 -4.22 -13.83
C ILE A 193 -13.83 -4.37 -15.15
N MET A 194 -14.66 -3.37 -15.45
CA MET A 194 -15.46 -3.27 -16.65
C MET A 194 -14.64 -2.65 -17.80
N LEU A 195 -14.70 -3.29 -18.96
CA LEU A 195 -14.23 -2.78 -20.24
C LEU A 195 -15.44 -2.49 -21.14
N PRO A 196 -15.85 -1.22 -21.30
CA PRO A 196 -16.93 -0.84 -22.20
C PRO A 196 -16.56 -1.07 -23.68
N LEU A 197 -17.53 -1.49 -24.49
CA LEU A 197 -17.34 -1.78 -25.91
C LEU A 197 -18.18 -0.88 -26.80
N ASP A 198 -17.52 -0.22 -27.74
CA ASP A 198 -18.08 0.71 -28.73
C ASP A 198 -18.35 0.07 -30.11
N LYS A 199 -17.83 -1.14 -30.37
CA LYS A 199 -17.96 -1.85 -31.66
C LYS A 199 -18.29 -3.33 -31.47
N TRP A 200 -19.20 -3.86 -32.28
CA TRP A 200 -19.66 -5.25 -32.18
C TRP A 200 -18.53 -6.28 -32.32
N TRP A 201 -17.55 -6.08 -33.21
CA TRP A 201 -16.44 -7.03 -33.40
C TRP A 201 -15.50 -7.11 -32.18
N LYS A 202 -15.46 -6.07 -31.33
CA LYS A 202 -14.65 -6.08 -30.11
C LYS A 202 -15.18 -7.07 -29.09
N ALA A 203 -16.48 -7.37 -29.08
CA ALA A 203 -17.10 -8.32 -28.15
C ALA A 203 -16.50 -9.73 -28.23
N PRO A 204 -16.51 -10.43 -29.39
CA PRO A 204 -15.88 -11.75 -29.49
C PRO A 204 -14.37 -11.71 -29.29
N TYR A 205 -13.69 -10.64 -29.71
CA TYR A 205 -12.24 -10.47 -29.55
C TYR A 205 -11.83 -10.40 -28.07
N TYR A 206 -12.40 -9.46 -27.31
CA TYR A 206 -12.06 -9.30 -25.89
C TYR A 206 -12.57 -10.47 -25.05
N TRP A 207 -13.73 -11.05 -25.39
CA TRP A 207 -14.21 -12.26 -24.71
C TRP A 207 -13.22 -13.43 -24.87
N ALA A 208 -12.69 -13.65 -26.08
CA ALA A 208 -11.67 -14.68 -26.30
C ALA A 208 -10.39 -14.38 -25.50
N GLY A 209 -9.94 -13.11 -25.49
CA GLY A 209 -8.77 -12.67 -24.72
C GLY A 209 -8.93 -12.87 -23.22
N THR A 210 -10.06 -12.48 -22.63
CA THR A 210 -10.31 -12.66 -21.19
C THR A 210 -10.51 -14.14 -20.84
N LYS A 211 -11.07 -14.96 -21.73
CA LYS A 211 -11.17 -16.41 -21.51
C LYS A 211 -9.83 -17.12 -21.60
N ALA A 212 -8.95 -16.71 -22.52
CA ALA A 212 -7.57 -17.19 -22.55
C ALA A 212 -6.83 -16.82 -21.25
N TYR A 213 -7.06 -15.61 -20.73
CA TYR A 213 -6.53 -15.17 -19.45
C TYR A 213 -7.07 -16.00 -18.26
N ASP A 214 -8.38 -16.24 -18.21
CA ASP A 214 -9.01 -17.11 -17.19
C ASP A 214 -8.42 -18.53 -17.21
N LEU A 215 -8.22 -19.08 -18.41
CA LEU A 215 -7.64 -20.41 -18.61
C LEU A 215 -6.18 -20.46 -18.12
N LEU A 216 -5.40 -19.41 -18.44
CA LEU A 216 -4.00 -19.30 -18.03
C LEU A 216 -3.83 -19.14 -16.51
N ALA A 217 -4.77 -18.43 -15.88
CA ALA A 217 -4.83 -18.25 -14.44
C ALA A 217 -5.06 -19.58 -13.71
N GLY A 218 -5.91 -20.47 -14.24
CA GLY A 218 -6.08 -21.81 -13.70
C GLY A 218 -6.48 -21.81 -12.22
N SER A 219 -5.67 -22.41 -11.34
CA SER A 219 -5.86 -22.41 -9.87
C SER A 219 -5.55 -21.06 -9.19
N GLU A 220 -4.93 -20.14 -9.93
CA GLU A 220 -4.56 -18.79 -9.47
C GLU A 220 -5.61 -17.75 -9.92
N GLY A 221 -6.69 -18.22 -10.54
CA GLY A 221 -7.83 -17.41 -10.95
C GLY A 221 -8.70 -17.03 -9.75
N ILE A 222 -9.19 -15.79 -9.75
CA ILE A 222 -10.16 -15.29 -8.77
C ILE A 222 -11.56 -15.75 -9.21
N GLU A 223 -12.08 -15.11 -10.25
CA GLU A 223 -13.41 -15.35 -10.80
C GLU A 223 -13.39 -15.37 -12.33
N SER A 224 -14.42 -15.96 -12.94
CA SER A 224 -14.52 -16.09 -14.40
C SER A 224 -14.97 -14.78 -15.05
N SER A 225 -14.30 -14.34 -16.11
CA SER A 225 -14.72 -13.18 -16.90
C SER A 225 -16.12 -13.38 -17.52
N TYR A 226 -16.89 -12.32 -17.71
CA TYR A 226 -18.24 -12.41 -18.27
C TYR A 226 -18.60 -11.19 -19.11
N PHE A 227 -19.63 -11.34 -19.95
CA PHE A 227 -20.17 -10.27 -20.79
C PHE A 227 -21.42 -9.66 -20.15
N LEU A 228 -21.47 -8.35 -20.10
CA LEU A 228 -22.66 -7.57 -19.77
C LEU A 228 -23.28 -7.02 -21.04
N THR A 229 -24.58 -7.28 -21.23
CA THR A 229 -25.36 -6.60 -22.26
C THR A 229 -25.39 -5.10 -21.98
N ARG A 230 -25.63 -4.28 -23.01
CA ARG A 230 -25.77 -2.83 -22.89
C ARG A 230 -26.64 -2.40 -21.69
N SER A 231 -27.81 -3.01 -21.53
CA SER A 231 -28.71 -2.70 -20.41
C SER A 231 -28.09 -2.99 -19.04
N LYS A 232 -27.43 -4.14 -18.87
CA LYS A 232 -26.78 -4.51 -17.61
C LYS A 232 -25.52 -3.68 -17.34
N ALA A 233 -24.79 -3.28 -18.38
CA ALA A 233 -23.64 -2.39 -18.24
C ALA A 233 -24.09 -1.01 -17.75
N LEU A 234 -25.17 -0.46 -18.29
CA LEU A 234 -25.75 0.80 -17.85
C LEU A 234 -26.39 0.70 -16.45
N ASP A 235 -26.95 -0.45 -16.07
CA ASP A 235 -27.45 -0.68 -14.71
C ASP A 235 -26.31 -0.73 -13.69
N ALA A 236 -25.24 -1.47 -14.00
CA ALA A 236 -24.06 -1.56 -13.14
C ALA A 236 -23.26 -0.26 -13.07
N PHE A 237 -23.20 0.53 -14.16
CA PHE A 237 -22.49 1.80 -14.24
C PHE A 237 -23.40 2.89 -14.86
N PRO A 238 -24.32 3.50 -14.08
CA PRO A 238 -25.36 4.41 -14.59
C PRO A 238 -24.85 5.66 -15.30
N MET A 239 -23.64 6.11 -14.95
CA MET A 239 -23.02 7.29 -15.55
C MET A 239 -22.35 7.01 -16.88
N LEU A 240 -22.28 5.75 -17.33
CA LEU A 240 -21.59 5.40 -18.55
C LEU A 240 -22.29 6.02 -19.76
N LYS A 241 -21.50 6.54 -20.70
CA LYS A 241 -21.98 7.11 -21.96
C LYS A 241 -22.81 6.06 -22.72
N ARG A 242 -24.03 6.45 -23.10
CA ARG A 242 -25.00 5.56 -23.74
C ARG A 242 -24.79 5.40 -25.24
N THR A 243 -24.23 6.42 -25.89
CA THR A 243 -23.99 6.45 -27.35
C THR A 243 -22.89 5.44 -27.71
N ASP A 244 -23.10 4.71 -28.80
CA ASP A 244 -22.18 3.68 -29.35
C ASP A 244 -21.89 2.47 -28.43
N LEU A 245 -22.40 2.44 -27.20
CA LEU A 245 -22.21 1.31 -26.28
C LEU A 245 -22.96 0.06 -26.75
N ILE A 246 -22.21 -1.00 -27.04
CA ILE A 246 -22.72 -2.32 -27.41
C ILE A 246 -22.96 -3.20 -26.18
N GLY A 247 -22.08 -3.08 -25.18
CA GLY A 247 -22.05 -3.88 -23.97
C GLY A 247 -20.71 -3.69 -23.26
N ALA A 248 -20.38 -4.57 -22.34
CA ALA A 248 -19.09 -4.54 -21.64
C ALA A 248 -18.56 -5.94 -21.34
N LEU A 249 -17.23 -6.08 -21.31
CA LEU A 249 -16.59 -7.25 -20.70
C LEU A 249 -16.21 -6.92 -19.27
N VAL A 250 -16.36 -7.88 -18.37
CA VAL A 250 -15.87 -7.77 -17.00
C VAL A 250 -14.85 -8.86 -16.75
N TYR A 251 -13.68 -8.46 -16.26
CA TYR A 251 -12.65 -9.37 -15.76
C TYR A 251 -12.29 -8.99 -14.32
N TYR A 252 -11.55 -9.86 -13.64
CA TYR A 252 -11.19 -9.67 -12.24
C TYR A 252 -9.70 -9.43 -12.09
N ASP A 253 -9.36 -8.41 -11.31
CA ASP A 253 -7.99 -8.16 -10.86
C ASP A 253 -7.91 -7.98 -9.33
N GLY A 254 -6.71 -7.88 -8.79
CA GLY A 254 -6.52 -7.59 -7.38
C GLY A 254 -6.50 -6.08 -7.11
N ALA A 255 -7.01 -5.67 -5.96
CA ALA A 255 -6.87 -4.34 -5.38
C ALA A 255 -6.26 -4.46 -3.99
N HIS A 256 -5.56 -3.42 -3.52
CA HIS A 256 -4.97 -3.44 -2.19
C HIS A 256 -4.85 -2.07 -1.53
N ASN A 257 -4.55 -2.09 -0.23
CA ASN A 257 -4.11 -0.93 0.51
C ASN A 257 -2.56 -0.88 0.52
N ASP A 258 -1.98 -0.16 -0.44
CA ASP A 258 -0.53 -0.10 -0.68
C ASP A 258 0.29 0.34 0.56
N SER A 259 -0.06 1.47 1.17
CA SER A 259 0.66 1.97 2.35
C SER A 259 0.47 1.10 3.60
N ARG A 260 -0.75 0.67 3.91
CA ARG A 260 -0.99 -0.26 5.03
C ARG A 260 -0.29 -1.59 4.82
N MET A 261 -0.30 -2.14 3.60
CA MET A 261 0.40 -3.38 3.27
C MET A 261 1.89 -3.26 3.56
N ASN A 262 2.50 -2.14 3.15
CA ASN A 262 3.91 -1.87 3.43
C ASN A 262 4.22 -1.75 4.93
N VAL A 263 3.39 -1.02 5.69
CA VAL A 263 3.56 -0.89 7.14
C VAL A 263 3.39 -2.26 7.81
N SER A 264 2.38 -3.03 7.42
CA SER A 264 2.18 -4.40 7.90
C SER A 264 3.36 -5.31 7.59
N LEU A 265 4.00 -5.20 6.43
CA LEU A 265 5.23 -5.95 6.12
C LEU A 265 6.36 -5.59 7.10
N ALA A 266 6.63 -4.30 7.29
CA ALA A 266 7.67 -3.83 8.20
C ALA A 266 7.38 -4.25 9.65
N MET A 267 6.12 -4.17 10.11
CA MET A 267 5.75 -4.54 11.47
C MET A 267 5.76 -6.06 11.68
N THR A 268 5.42 -6.82 10.64
CA THR A 268 5.55 -8.29 10.67
C THR A 268 7.03 -8.67 10.77
N ALA A 269 7.91 -8.04 9.99
CA ALA A 269 9.36 -8.25 10.11
C ALA A 269 9.88 -7.92 11.52
N ALA A 270 9.41 -6.82 12.13
CA ALA A 270 9.75 -6.46 13.51
C ALA A 270 9.31 -7.52 14.52
N LEU A 271 8.12 -8.11 14.35
CA LEU A 271 7.65 -9.21 15.20
C LEU A 271 8.53 -10.46 15.05
N TYR A 272 8.99 -10.77 13.85
CA TYR A 272 9.95 -11.86 13.57
C TYR A 272 11.39 -11.53 14.01
N GLY A 273 11.62 -10.39 14.65
CA GLY A 273 12.89 -10.05 15.31
C GLY A 273 13.80 -9.10 14.53
N ALA A 274 13.38 -8.62 13.35
CA ALA A 274 14.11 -7.59 12.63
C ALA A 274 14.18 -6.27 13.43
N THR A 275 15.30 -5.57 13.33
CA THR A 275 15.43 -4.20 13.84
C THR A 275 14.92 -3.24 12.76
N VAL A 276 13.81 -2.56 13.04
CA VAL A 276 13.05 -1.79 12.04
C VAL A 276 12.93 -0.34 12.50
N VAL A 277 13.51 0.62 11.76
CA VAL A 277 13.53 2.04 12.16
C VAL A 277 13.26 2.95 10.96
N ASN A 278 12.20 3.76 11.06
CA ASN A 278 11.91 4.88 10.14
C ASN A 278 12.51 6.20 10.66
N HIS A 279 12.55 7.22 9.81
CA HIS A 279 13.16 8.52 10.05
C HIS A 279 14.65 8.43 10.43
N LEU A 280 15.36 7.45 9.85
CA LEU A 280 16.78 7.17 10.07
C LEU A 280 17.50 7.14 8.71
N GLU A 281 18.20 8.22 8.41
CA GLU A 281 18.88 8.43 7.13
C GLU A 281 20.23 7.73 7.09
N VAL A 282 20.56 7.04 6.00
CA VAL A 282 21.94 6.61 5.71
C VAL A 282 22.69 7.78 5.09
N THR A 283 23.74 8.26 5.76
CA THR A 283 24.56 9.40 5.33
C THR A 283 25.90 8.97 4.73
N GLY A 284 26.27 7.70 4.88
CA GLY A 284 27.43 7.14 4.18
C GLY A 284 27.63 5.66 4.44
N LEU A 285 28.49 5.05 3.63
CA LEU A 285 28.85 3.64 3.73
C LEU A 285 30.25 3.47 4.34
N ASN A 286 30.48 2.36 5.02
CA ASN A 286 31.76 2.01 5.64
C ASN A 286 32.37 0.81 4.90
N LYS A 287 33.64 0.95 4.51
CA LYS A 287 34.45 -0.11 3.90
C LYS A 287 35.53 -0.57 4.87
N ASP A 288 35.85 -1.85 4.84
CA ASP A 288 36.99 -2.42 5.55
C ASP A 288 38.32 -2.15 4.82
N ALA A 289 39.42 -2.69 5.35
CA ALA A 289 40.75 -2.53 4.76
C ALA A 289 40.90 -3.16 3.36
N ASN A 290 40.01 -4.09 2.99
CA ASN A 290 39.98 -4.74 1.68
C ASN A 290 39.04 -4.01 0.70
N GLY A 291 38.46 -2.89 1.11
CA GLY A 291 37.50 -2.13 0.31
C GLY A 291 36.10 -2.76 0.27
N GLN A 292 35.80 -3.76 1.10
CA GLN A 292 34.49 -4.42 1.18
C GLN A 292 33.59 -3.70 2.18
N LEU A 293 32.31 -3.58 1.87
CA LEU A 293 31.32 -2.95 2.74
C LEU A 293 31.13 -3.75 4.04
N CYS A 294 31.14 -3.05 5.17
CA CYS A 294 30.99 -3.66 6.50
C CYS A 294 30.03 -2.91 7.44
N GLY A 295 29.35 -1.88 6.92
CA GLY A 295 28.39 -1.10 7.68
C GLY A 295 27.99 0.20 6.99
N ALA A 296 27.17 0.99 7.68
CA ALA A 296 26.75 2.31 7.24
C ALA A 296 26.70 3.30 8.41
N ARG A 297 26.93 4.58 8.10
CA ARG A 297 26.66 5.70 9.00
C ARG A 297 25.23 6.17 8.81
N VAL A 298 24.54 6.41 9.92
CA VAL A 298 23.15 6.83 9.94
C VAL A 298 22.90 8.01 10.87
N LYS A 299 21.83 8.76 10.60
CA LYS A 299 21.42 9.93 11.36
C LYS A 299 19.90 9.91 11.64
N ASP A 300 19.51 10.04 12.90
CA ASP A 300 18.10 10.06 13.32
C ASP A 300 17.48 11.45 13.09
N LEU A 301 16.59 11.55 12.12
CA LEU A 301 15.95 12.82 11.72
C LEU A 301 14.86 13.28 12.70
N VAL A 302 14.33 12.39 13.53
CA VAL A 302 13.34 12.76 14.56
C VAL A 302 13.98 13.65 15.63
N ARG A 303 15.26 13.41 15.97
CA ARG A 303 15.96 14.21 16.98
C ARG A 303 16.04 15.68 16.61
N GLU A 304 16.33 16.00 15.35
CA GLU A 304 16.42 17.40 14.89
C GLU A 304 15.07 18.10 14.97
N LYS A 305 14.03 17.36 14.59
CA LYS A 305 12.63 17.77 14.69
C LYS A 305 12.23 18.07 16.15
N ASP A 306 12.72 17.28 17.10
CA ASP A 306 12.54 17.49 18.54
C ASP A 306 13.48 18.54 19.16
N GLY A 307 14.21 19.30 18.34
CA GLY A 307 15.14 20.34 18.79
C GLY A 307 16.42 19.80 19.45
N LYS A 308 16.70 18.50 19.31
CA LYS A 308 17.91 17.84 19.81
C LYS A 308 18.94 17.69 18.69
N LYS A 309 20.22 17.61 19.04
CA LYS A 309 21.27 17.27 18.07
C LYS A 309 21.06 15.83 17.56
N ALA A 310 21.02 15.66 16.25
CA ALA A 310 21.09 14.36 15.61
C ALA A 310 22.55 13.99 15.36
N GLU A 311 23.05 13.07 16.18
CA GLU A 311 24.41 12.55 16.05
C GLU A 311 24.43 11.36 15.09
N GLU A 312 25.46 11.29 14.26
CA GLU A 312 25.70 10.13 13.43
C GLU A 312 26.21 8.96 14.28
N PHE A 313 25.76 7.75 13.94
CA PHE A 313 26.30 6.52 14.49
C PHE A 313 26.43 5.45 13.42
N THR A 314 27.23 4.42 13.69
CA THR A 314 27.51 3.34 12.74
C THR A 314 26.66 2.13 13.04
N ILE A 315 26.10 1.51 11.99
CA ILE A 315 25.51 0.18 12.01
C ILE A 315 26.50 -0.78 11.33
N ARG A 316 26.85 -1.88 11.99
CA ARG A 316 27.69 -2.92 11.38
C ARG A 316 26.84 -4.04 10.81
N ALA A 317 27.17 -4.46 9.59
CA ALA A 317 26.50 -5.59 8.93
C ALA A 317 27.46 -6.36 8.02
N ARG A 318 27.19 -7.66 7.83
CA ARG A 318 27.95 -8.53 6.92
C ARG A 318 27.61 -8.27 5.45
N GLY A 319 26.34 -7.98 5.17
CA GLY A 319 25.85 -7.57 3.85
C GLY A 319 25.01 -6.31 3.91
N ILE A 320 25.02 -5.53 2.82
CA ILE A 320 24.23 -4.30 2.70
C ILE A 320 23.37 -4.38 1.43
N VAL A 321 22.05 -4.25 1.61
CA VAL A 321 21.07 -4.24 0.53
C VAL A 321 20.54 -2.83 0.31
N ASN A 322 20.66 -2.31 -0.90
CA ASN A 322 20.06 -1.07 -1.37
C ASN A 322 18.70 -1.37 -2.03
N ALA A 323 17.62 -0.99 -1.35
CA ALA A 323 16.23 -1.15 -1.81
C ALA A 323 15.48 0.20 -1.83
N THR A 324 16.20 1.29 -2.14
CA THR A 324 15.67 2.67 -2.04
C THR A 324 14.86 3.15 -3.25
N GLY A 325 14.36 2.22 -4.08
CA GLY A 325 13.46 2.51 -5.20
C GLY A 325 14.04 3.55 -6.16
N PRO A 326 13.36 4.68 -6.44
CA PRO A 326 13.87 5.69 -7.36
C PRO A 326 15.14 6.37 -6.85
N PHE A 327 15.46 6.26 -5.56
CA PHE A 327 16.66 6.84 -4.95
C PHE A 327 17.87 5.89 -4.99
N CYS A 328 17.78 4.71 -5.62
CA CYS A 328 18.83 3.69 -5.54
C CYS A 328 20.20 4.18 -6.04
N ASP A 329 20.23 5.05 -7.05
CA ASP A 329 21.48 5.61 -7.56
C ASP A 329 22.20 6.52 -6.55
N SER A 330 21.50 7.14 -5.60
CA SER A 330 22.13 7.93 -4.54
C SER A 330 23.00 7.06 -3.63
N ILE A 331 22.50 5.89 -3.20
CA ILE A 331 23.24 4.92 -2.40
C ILE A 331 24.35 4.25 -3.23
N ARG A 332 24.10 3.94 -4.51
CA ARG A 332 25.15 3.40 -5.40
C ARG A 332 26.31 4.38 -5.56
N LYS A 333 26.03 5.68 -5.68
CA LYS A 333 27.07 6.72 -5.74
C LYS A 333 27.77 6.98 -4.40
N MET A 334 27.12 6.69 -3.27
CA MET A 334 27.81 6.67 -1.96
C MET A 334 28.86 5.54 -1.88
N ASP A 335 28.62 4.42 -2.57
CA ASP A 335 29.58 3.32 -2.67
C ASP A 335 30.69 3.60 -3.70
N GLU A 336 30.30 3.97 -4.92
CA GLU A 336 31.20 4.27 -6.03
C GLU A 336 30.76 5.57 -6.75
N PRO A 337 31.41 6.72 -6.49
CA PRO A 337 30.97 8.02 -7.02
C PRO A 337 30.89 8.11 -8.55
N SER A 338 31.70 7.33 -9.28
CA SER A 338 31.76 7.30 -10.74
C SER A 338 30.76 6.35 -11.41
N ILE A 339 29.97 5.61 -10.63
CA ILE A 339 29.05 4.61 -11.19
C ILE A 339 27.96 5.26 -12.05
N LYS A 340 27.64 4.63 -13.19
CA LYS A 340 26.55 5.08 -14.06
C LYS A 340 25.20 4.83 -13.40
N GLU A 341 24.31 5.81 -13.51
CA GLU A 341 22.92 5.70 -13.06
C GLU A 341 22.17 4.62 -13.84
N ILE A 342 21.32 3.87 -13.13
CA ILE A 342 20.48 2.83 -13.73
C ILE A 342 19.01 3.23 -13.75
N VAL A 343 18.58 4.19 -12.92
CA VAL A 343 17.17 4.60 -12.84
C VAL A 343 16.83 5.58 -13.97
N ALA A 344 15.74 5.26 -14.67
CA ALA A 344 15.05 6.15 -15.60
C ALA A 344 13.71 6.57 -14.94
N PRO A 345 13.72 7.64 -14.11
CA PRO A 345 12.54 8.03 -13.35
C PRO A 345 11.39 8.48 -14.28
N SER A 346 10.19 7.96 -14.03
CA SER A 346 8.96 8.41 -14.70
C SER A 346 7.88 8.76 -13.68
N SER A 347 7.27 9.92 -13.82
CA SER A 347 6.15 10.38 -13.01
C SER A 347 4.83 9.75 -13.45
N GLY A 348 3.96 9.52 -12.50
CA GLY A 348 2.59 9.08 -12.71
C GLY A 348 1.64 9.76 -11.75
N VAL A 349 0.69 10.50 -12.30
CA VAL A 349 -0.32 11.23 -11.57
C VAL A 349 -1.60 10.41 -11.46
N HIS A 350 -2.27 10.56 -10.32
CA HIS A 350 -3.64 10.12 -10.09
C HIS A 350 -4.42 11.24 -9.43
N ILE A 351 -5.73 11.25 -9.66
CA ILE A 351 -6.67 12.13 -8.99
C ILE A 351 -7.71 11.31 -8.23
N VAL A 352 -8.29 11.92 -7.20
CA VAL A 352 -9.44 11.39 -6.49
C VAL A 352 -10.64 12.28 -6.70
N LEU A 353 -11.74 11.64 -7.05
CA LEU A 353 -13.03 12.24 -7.28
C LEU A 353 -14.05 11.71 -6.25
N PRO A 354 -15.18 12.40 -6.06
CA PRO A 354 -16.31 11.89 -5.30
C PRO A 354 -16.72 10.49 -5.74
N GLY A 355 -17.10 9.64 -4.78
CA GLY A 355 -17.41 8.23 -5.05
C GLY A 355 -18.59 8.01 -5.98
N TYR A 356 -19.42 9.03 -6.21
CA TYR A 356 -20.49 8.91 -7.18
C TYR A 356 -20.00 8.79 -8.61
N TYR A 357 -18.71 9.01 -8.95
CA TYR A 357 -18.14 8.84 -10.29
C TYR A 357 -17.80 7.39 -10.67
N SER A 358 -17.88 6.44 -9.73
CA SER A 358 -17.75 5.00 -10.01
C SER A 358 -18.66 4.17 -9.10
N PRO A 359 -19.21 3.03 -9.56
CA PRO A 359 -19.89 2.08 -8.69
C PRO A 359 -18.99 1.62 -7.54
N SER A 360 -19.54 1.42 -6.34
CA SER A 360 -18.75 1.12 -5.13
C SER A 360 -18.00 -0.21 -5.18
N ASN A 361 -18.35 -1.11 -6.10
CA ASN A 361 -17.85 -2.47 -6.17
C ASN A 361 -17.30 -2.86 -7.55
N MET A 362 -17.21 -1.93 -8.51
CA MET A 362 -16.75 -2.22 -9.87
C MET A 362 -15.93 -1.06 -10.42
N GLY A 363 -14.73 -1.38 -10.89
CA GLY A 363 -13.89 -0.44 -11.62
C GLY A 363 -14.22 -0.40 -13.11
N LEU A 364 -13.65 0.56 -13.81
CA LEU A 364 -13.69 0.68 -15.26
C LEU A 364 -12.26 0.88 -15.79
N ILE A 365 -11.97 0.29 -16.95
CA ILE A 365 -10.71 0.49 -17.68
C ILE A 365 -10.99 1.06 -19.06
N ASP A 366 -10.24 2.09 -19.41
CA ASP A 366 -9.99 2.48 -20.79
C ASP A 366 -8.65 1.88 -21.25
N PRO A 367 -8.64 0.91 -22.16
CA PRO A 367 -7.41 0.30 -22.65
C PRO A 367 -6.67 1.16 -23.69
N LYS A 368 -7.27 2.24 -24.19
CA LYS A 368 -6.72 3.11 -25.24
C LYS A 368 -7.30 4.53 -25.17
N THR A 369 -6.67 5.37 -24.34
CA THR A 369 -6.91 6.82 -24.26
C THR A 369 -6.59 7.53 -25.57
N SER A 370 -6.88 8.85 -25.64
CA SER A 370 -6.60 9.71 -26.81
C SER A 370 -5.17 9.59 -27.37
N ASP A 371 -4.19 9.29 -26.51
CA ASP A 371 -2.77 9.12 -26.85
C ASP A 371 -2.27 7.65 -26.76
N GLY A 372 -3.16 6.69 -26.57
CA GLY A 372 -2.86 5.25 -26.56
C GLY A 372 -2.37 4.69 -25.21
N ARG A 373 -2.46 5.47 -24.13
CA ARG A 373 -2.28 5.02 -22.74
C ARG A 373 -3.53 4.29 -22.22
N VAL A 374 -3.46 3.87 -20.95
CA VAL A 374 -4.53 3.17 -20.24
C VAL A 374 -4.92 4.02 -19.04
N ILE A 375 -6.22 4.24 -18.84
CA ILE A 375 -6.73 4.90 -17.64
C ILE A 375 -7.68 3.95 -16.89
N PHE A 376 -7.54 3.93 -15.57
CA PHE A 376 -8.38 3.17 -14.66
C PHE A 376 -9.25 4.12 -13.85
N PHE A 377 -10.47 3.68 -13.60
CA PHE A 377 -11.45 4.28 -12.71
C PHE A 377 -11.81 3.27 -11.66
N LEU A 378 -11.43 3.52 -10.43
CA LEU A 378 -11.49 2.49 -9.40
C LEU A 378 -12.25 3.03 -8.19
N PRO A 379 -13.27 2.31 -7.69
CA PRO A 379 -13.81 2.63 -6.38
C PRO A 379 -12.74 2.46 -5.32
N TRP A 380 -12.63 3.45 -4.44
CA TRP A 380 -11.58 3.49 -3.44
C TRP A 380 -12.02 4.22 -2.18
N GLN A 381 -12.28 3.46 -1.11
CA GLN A 381 -12.68 3.96 0.22
C GLN A 381 -13.80 5.02 0.19
N GLY A 382 -14.84 4.78 -0.60
CA GLY A 382 -15.98 5.71 -0.72
C GLY A 382 -15.76 6.84 -1.74
N ASN A 383 -14.59 6.91 -2.36
CA ASN A 383 -14.24 7.83 -3.45
C ASN A 383 -13.95 7.06 -4.76
N THR A 384 -13.56 7.78 -5.82
CA THR A 384 -13.12 7.22 -7.10
C THR A 384 -11.69 7.66 -7.40
N ILE A 385 -10.77 6.72 -7.62
CA ILE A 385 -9.44 7.02 -8.17
C ILE A 385 -9.52 7.01 -9.69
N ALA A 386 -8.94 8.01 -10.34
CA ALA A 386 -8.68 8.01 -11.77
C ALA A 386 -7.19 8.23 -12.07
N GLY A 387 -6.65 7.43 -13.01
CA GLY A 387 -5.26 7.54 -13.42
C GLY A 387 -4.77 6.36 -14.28
N THR A 388 -3.60 6.43 -14.90
CA THR A 388 -2.49 7.34 -14.54
C THR A 388 -1.77 7.90 -15.76
N THR A 389 -1.01 8.96 -15.57
CA THR A 389 -0.07 9.51 -16.55
C THR A 389 1.27 8.77 -16.53
N ASP A 390 2.11 9.08 -17.51
CA ASP A 390 3.46 8.55 -17.66
C ASP A 390 4.32 9.61 -18.37
N ALA A 391 5.27 10.20 -17.66
CA ALA A 391 6.15 11.24 -18.19
C ALA A 391 7.53 11.20 -17.50
N PRO A 392 8.65 11.27 -18.25
CA PRO A 392 9.98 11.41 -17.66
C PRO A 392 10.04 12.55 -16.65
N THR A 393 10.74 12.34 -15.53
CA THR A 393 10.76 13.31 -14.43
C THR A 393 12.11 13.35 -13.72
N THR A 394 12.27 14.28 -12.78
CA THR A 394 13.41 14.29 -11.86
C THR A 394 13.03 13.67 -10.52
N ILE A 395 14.00 13.07 -9.84
CA ILE A 395 13.75 12.47 -8.53
C ILE A 395 13.52 13.57 -7.51
N GLN A 396 12.36 13.53 -6.86
CA GLN A 396 11.94 14.44 -5.80
C GLN A 396 11.34 13.64 -4.65
N GLN A 397 11.45 14.13 -3.42
CA GLN A 397 10.89 13.46 -2.23
C GLN A 397 9.35 13.45 -2.27
N ASN A 398 8.75 14.62 -2.51
CA ASN A 398 7.30 14.81 -2.62
C ASN A 398 6.97 15.45 -3.98
N PRO A 399 6.98 14.67 -5.08
CA PRO A 399 6.63 15.19 -6.39
C PRO A 399 5.18 15.68 -6.41
N ILE A 400 4.96 16.82 -7.06
CA ILE A 400 3.65 17.48 -7.16
C ILE A 400 2.97 17.05 -8.46
N ALA A 401 1.67 16.78 -8.42
CA ALA A 401 0.88 16.53 -9.63
C ALA A 401 0.73 17.83 -10.45
N GLY A 402 1.07 17.80 -11.74
CA GLY A 402 0.91 18.96 -12.61
C GLY A 402 -0.55 19.21 -12.99
N GLU A 403 -0.95 20.48 -13.12
CA GLU A 403 -2.32 20.83 -13.54
C GLU A 403 -2.65 20.33 -14.95
N ASP A 404 -1.69 20.35 -15.88
CA ASP A 404 -1.88 19.80 -17.23
C ASP A 404 -2.18 18.30 -17.21
N GLU A 405 -1.57 17.55 -16.29
CA GLU A 405 -1.82 16.11 -16.12
C GLU A 405 -3.17 15.84 -15.47
N ILE A 406 -3.56 16.68 -14.50
CA ILE A 406 -4.89 16.63 -13.87
C ILE A 406 -5.98 16.91 -14.91
N ASP A 407 -5.83 17.97 -15.69
CA ASP A 407 -6.79 18.36 -16.73
C ASP A 407 -6.86 17.32 -17.85
N TRP A 408 -5.72 16.72 -18.23
CA TRP A 408 -5.71 15.59 -19.16
C TRP A 408 -6.48 14.39 -18.62
N ILE A 409 -6.27 14.00 -17.36
CA ILE A 409 -7.04 12.92 -16.74
C ILE A 409 -8.53 13.27 -16.84
N LEU A 410 -8.94 14.45 -16.35
CA LEU A 410 -10.33 14.91 -16.38
C LEU A 410 -10.92 14.92 -17.80
N SER A 411 -10.15 15.24 -18.84
CA SER A 411 -10.63 15.16 -20.22
C SER A 411 -10.89 13.73 -20.68
N GLU A 412 -9.99 12.79 -20.36
CA GLU A 412 -10.21 11.38 -20.68
C GLU A 412 -11.45 10.84 -19.97
N ILE A 413 -11.67 11.28 -18.72
CA ILE A 413 -12.86 10.88 -17.95
C ILE A 413 -14.16 11.24 -18.65
N ARG A 414 -14.25 12.47 -19.16
CA ARG A 414 -15.48 12.99 -19.80
C ARG A 414 -15.87 12.18 -21.03
N HIS A 415 -14.94 11.48 -21.68
CA HIS A 415 -15.25 10.65 -22.86
C HIS A 415 -16.09 9.41 -22.53
N TYR A 416 -16.00 8.90 -21.29
CA TYR A 416 -16.70 7.70 -20.84
C TYR A 416 -17.99 7.99 -20.09
N LEU A 417 -18.12 9.19 -19.53
CA LEU A 417 -19.33 9.57 -18.81
C LEU A 417 -20.39 10.13 -19.74
N ALA A 418 -21.65 9.99 -19.33
CA ALA A 418 -22.78 10.53 -20.05
C ALA A 418 -22.67 12.07 -20.14
N PRO A 419 -23.08 12.72 -21.25
CA PRO A 419 -22.85 14.15 -21.46
C PRO A 419 -23.48 15.09 -20.42
N ASP A 420 -24.50 14.61 -19.69
CA ASP A 420 -25.16 15.30 -18.58
C ASP A 420 -24.37 15.23 -17.25
N ILE A 421 -23.34 14.37 -17.18
CA ILE A 421 -22.43 14.27 -16.05
C ILE A 421 -21.27 15.24 -16.24
N ASN A 422 -21.34 16.39 -15.57
CA ASN A 422 -20.26 17.36 -15.57
C ASN A 422 -19.11 16.90 -14.66
N VAL A 423 -17.88 16.89 -15.20
CA VAL A 423 -16.64 16.52 -14.51
C VAL A 423 -15.75 17.76 -14.48
N ARG A 424 -15.54 18.33 -13.29
CA ARG A 424 -14.90 19.64 -13.11
C ARG A 424 -13.59 19.49 -12.35
N ARG A 425 -12.71 20.48 -12.52
CA ARG A 425 -11.48 20.58 -11.73
C ARG A 425 -11.75 20.67 -10.22
N GLY A 426 -12.85 21.32 -9.82
CA GLY A 426 -13.29 21.40 -8.43
C GLY A 426 -13.81 20.09 -7.83
N ASP A 427 -14.11 19.08 -8.66
CA ASP A 427 -14.47 17.75 -8.18
C ASP A 427 -13.22 16.95 -7.74
N VAL A 428 -12.01 17.43 -7.99
CA VAL A 428 -10.77 16.78 -7.53
C VAL A 428 -10.56 17.04 -6.04
N LEU A 429 -10.68 15.98 -5.23
CA LEU A 429 -10.53 16.02 -3.77
C LEU A 429 -9.06 15.92 -3.33
N ALA A 430 -8.26 15.21 -4.11
CA ALA A 430 -6.81 15.06 -3.93
C ALA A 430 -6.18 14.69 -5.27
N ALA A 431 -4.90 15.02 -5.44
CA ALA A 431 -4.09 14.62 -6.58
C ALA A 431 -2.67 14.33 -6.10
N TRP A 432 -2.08 13.20 -6.49
CA TRP A 432 -0.71 12.87 -6.12
C TRP A 432 0.09 12.45 -7.35
N SER A 433 1.40 12.66 -7.28
CA SER A 433 2.37 12.12 -8.24
C SER A 433 3.25 11.07 -7.56
N GLY A 434 3.56 9.99 -8.27
CA GLY A 434 4.52 8.97 -7.86
C GLY A 434 5.63 8.81 -8.88
N ILE A 435 6.86 8.50 -8.44
CA ILE A 435 7.99 8.26 -9.32
C ILE A 435 8.21 6.74 -9.48
N ARG A 436 8.03 6.23 -10.69
CA ARG A 436 8.30 4.84 -11.06
C ARG A 436 9.82 4.65 -11.20
N PRO A 437 10.42 3.70 -10.48
CA PRO A 437 11.85 3.41 -10.60
C PRO A 437 12.10 2.48 -11.79
N LEU A 438 11.88 2.94 -13.03
CA LEU A 438 12.21 2.13 -14.21
C LEU A 438 13.73 1.97 -14.26
N VAL A 439 14.24 0.78 -14.57
CA VAL A 439 15.68 0.53 -14.54
C VAL A 439 16.22 0.10 -15.90
N LYS A 440 17.43 0.56 -16.22
CA LYS A 440 18.24 0.14 -17.36
C LYS A 440 19.20 -0.93 -16.90
N ASP A 441 19.38 -1.98 -17.69
CA ASP A 441 20.38 -3.00 -17.40
C ASP A 441 21.78 -2.44 -17.70
N PRO A 442 22.68 -2.29 -16.70
CA PRO A 442 24.03 -1.78 -16.92
C PRO A 442 24.89 -2.71 -17.80
N LYS A 443 24.51 -3.99 -17.95
CA LYS A 443 25.23 -5.01 -18.72
C LYS A 443 24.68 -5.18 -20.14
N ALA A 444 23.56 -4.54 -20.48
CA ALA A 444 22.96 -4.64 -21.81
C ALA A 444 23.75 -3.86 -22.87
N LYS A 445 23.92 -4.47 -24.05
CA LYS A 445 24.61 -3.85 -25.19
C LYS A 445 23.86 -2.64 -25.76
N ASN A 446 22.53 -2.61 -25.64
CA ASN A 446 21.69 -1.47 -25.95
C ASN A 446 21.28 -0.77 -24.65
N THR A 447 21.84 0.40 -24.41
CA THR A 447 21.63 1.22 -23.21
C THR A 447 20.21 1.82 -23.08
N GLU A 448 19.35 1.57 -24.06
CA GLU A 448 17.97 2.09 -24.14
C GLU A 448 16.89 1.08 -23.70
N SER A 449 17.20 -0.22 -23.62
CA SER A 449 16.18 -1.22 -23.25
C SER A 449 15.98 -1.27 -21.73
N LEU A 450 14.83 -0.77 -21.27
CA LEU A 450 14.41 -0.88 -19.88
C LEU A 450 14.14 -2.33 -19.48
N VAL A 451 14.59 -2.70 -18.28
CA VAL A 451 14.26 -3.99 -17.66
C VAL A 451 12.77 -3.95 -17.29
N ARG A 452 12.00 -4.91 -17.81
CA ARG A 452 10.56 -5.00 -17.55
C ARG A 452 10.22 -5.60 -16.18
N ASN A 453 11.18 -6.33 -15.60
CA ASN A 453 11.12 -6.92 -14.26
C ASN A 453 11.93 -6.05 -13.27
N HIS A 454 12.50 -6.68 -12.26
CA HIS A 454 13.45 -6.07 -11.33
C HIS A 454 14.88 -6.45 -11.73
N LEU A 455 15.85 -5.71 -11.21
CA LEU A 455 17.28 -5.91 -11.37
C LEU A 455 17.90 -6.17 -9.99
N ILE A 456 18.73 -7.21 -9.91
CA ILE A 456 19.66 -7.45 -8.81
C ILE A 456 21.08 -7.25 -9.36
N ASP A 457 21.83 -6.33 -8.76
CA ASP A 457 23.21 -5.99 -9.15
C ASP A 457 24.09 -5.90 -7.90
N ILE A 458 25.34 -6.34 -8.01
CA ILE A 458 26.29 -6.36 -6.90
C ILE A 458 27.54 -5.59 -7.29
N SER A 459 27.91 -4.59 -6.51
CA SER A 459 29.13 -3.81 -6.72
C SER A 459 30.39 -4.58 -6.30
N GLN A 460 31.56 -4.07 -6.71
CA GLN A 460 32.85 -4.69 -6.33
C GLN A 460 33.13 -4.67 -4.83
N SER A 461 32.57 -3.71 -4.10
CA SER A 461 32.65 -3.61 -2.64
C SER A 461 31.58 -4.43 -1.92
N GLY A 462 30.69 -5.10 -2.67
CA GLY A 462 29.64 -5.96 -2.13
C GLY A 462 28.32 -5.25 -1.84
N LEU A 463 28.00 -4.09 -2.43
CA LEU A 463 26.66 -3.49 -2.32
C LEU A 463 25.67 -4.25 -3.20
N LEU A 464 24.69 -4.93 -2.61
CA LEU A 464 23.62 -5.58 -3.36
C LEU A 464 22.47 -4.60 -3.58
N THR A 465 22.16 -4.26 -4.83
CA THR A 465 21.06 -3.36 -5.20
C THR A 465 19.91 -4.16 -5.79
N CYS A 466 18.71 -4.01 -5.21
CA CYS A 466 17.45 -4.51 -5.78
C CYS A 466 16.61 -3.30 -6.25
N ALA A 467 16.45 -3.15 -7.57
CA ALA A 467 15.81 -1.99 -8.18
C ALA A 467 14.79 -2.39 -9.27
N GLY A 468 13.86 -1.50 -9.59
CA GLY A 468 12.77 -1.79 -10.54
C GLY A 468 11.62 -2.57 -9.92
N GLY A 469 10.97 -3.41 -10.73
CA GLY A 469 9.87 -4.26 -10.29
C GLY A 469 8.54 -3.53 -10.05
N LYS A 470 7.59 -4.23 -9.41
CA LYS A 470 6.21 -3.79 -9.19
C LYS A 470 5.71 -4.25 -7.82
N TRP A 471 4.66 -3.59 -7.34
CA TRP A 471 3.94 -4.00 -6.13
C TRP A 471 3.47 -5.45 -6.20
N THR A 472 2.92 -5.92 -7.33
CA THR A 472 2.45 -7.32 -7.45
C THR A 472 3.55 -8.34 -7.16
N THR A 473 4.80 -8.06 -7.55
CA THR A 473 5.91 -9.02 -7.50
C THR A 473 6.87 -8.79 -6.33
N TYR A 474 6.52 -7.93 -5.36
CA TYR A 474 7.44 -7.53 -4.28
C TYR A 474 7.98 -8.72 -3.48
N ARG A 475 7.16 -9.77 -3.25
CA ARG A 475 7.55 -10.95 -2.47
C ARG A 475 8.54 -11.81 -3.23
N GLN A 476 8.33 -12.04 -4.53
CA GLN A 476 9.30 -12.71 -5.38
C GLN A 476 10.61 -11.91 -5.48
N MET A 477 10.53 -10.57 -5.62
CA MET A 477 11.72 -9.71 -5.61
C MET A 477 12.51 -9.84 -4.31
N ALA A 478 11.82 -9.95 -3.17
CA ALA A 478 12.43 -10.16 -1.88
C ALA A 478 13.12 -11.53 -1.80
N GLU A 479 12.43 -12.59 -2.23
CA GLU A 479 12.96 -13.95 -2.28
C GLU A 479 14.26 -14.03 -3.07
N GLU A 480 14.26 -13.54 -4.31
CA GLU A 480 15.44 -13.53 -5.19
C GLU A 480 16.57 -12.66 -4.62
N CYS A 481 16.24 -11.52 -4.01
CA CYS A 481 17.23 -10.64 -3.37
C CYS A 481 17.91 -11.29 -2.15
N VAL A 482 17.16 -12.01 -1.31
CA VAL A 482 17.70 -12.68 -0.12
C VAL A 482 18.48 -13.93 -0.51
N ASP A 483 18.05 -14.67 -1.53
CA ASP A 483 18.80 -15.80 -2.10
C ASP A 483 20.19 -15.36 -2.58
N GLU A 484 20.24 -14.25 -3.32
CA GLU A 484 21.49 -13.68 -3.81
C GLU A 484 22.35 -13.15 -2.65
N ALA A 485 21.74 -12.53 -1.63
CA ALA A 485 22.45 -12.04 -0.45
C ALA A 485 23.08 -13.19 0.36
N ILE A 486 22.36 -14.29 0.56
CA ILE A 486 22.88 -15.49 1.24
C ILE A 486 24.11 -16.03 0.52
N THR A 487 24.05 -16.11 -0.81
CA THR A 487 25.15 -16.60 -1.65
C THR A 487 26.35 -15.65 -1.60
N THR A 488 26.11 -14.36 -1.81
CA THR A 488 27.14 -13.30 -1.90
C THR A 488 27.91 -13.15 -0.59
N TYR A 489 27.19 -13.06 0.54
CA TYR A 489 27.79 -12.80 1.85
C TYR A 489 28.05 -14.08 2.67
N LYS A 490 27.79 -15.26 2.08
CA LYS A 490 27.97 -16.58 2.71
C LYS A 490 27.21 -16.69 4.04
N LEU A 491 26.00 -16.13 4.08
CA LEU A 491 25.14 -16.17 5.25
C LEU A 491 24.62 -17.59 5.49
N LYS A 492 24.26 -17.88 6.74
CA LYS A 492 23.75 -19.19 7.14
C LYS A 492 22.34 -19.03 7.68
N PRO A 493 21.31 -19.14 6.83
CA PRO A 493 19.93 -19.23 7.29
C PRO A 493 19.78 -20.34 8.33
N THR A 494 18.89 -20.12 9.31
CA THR A 494 18.64 -21.07 10.38
C THR A 494 17.14 -21.26 10.58
N ARG A 495 16.77 -22.47 11.00
CA ARG A 495 15.38 -22.77 11.36
C ARG A 495 14.94 -21.85 12.50
N VAL A 496 13.80 -21.17 12.34
CA VAL A 496 13.21 -20.32 13.38
C VAL A 496 12.37 -21.20 14.30
N LEU A 497 12.93 -21.61 15.44
CA LEU A 497 12.27 -22.51 16.39
C LEU A 497 11.19 -21.84 17.25
N ASN A 498 11.39 -20.55 17.57
CA ASN A 498 10.52 -19.79 18.47
C ASN A 498 9.91 -18.61 17.72
N ALA A 499 9.20 -18.90 16.62
CA ALA A 499 8.50 -17.86 15.87
C ALA A 499 7.50 -17.13 16.79
N PRO A 500 7.36 -15.80 16.68
CA PRO A 500 6.37 -15.05 17.45
C PRO A 500 4.97 -15.56 17.15
N CYS A 501 4.14 -15.72 18.18
CA CYS A 501 2.70 -15.97 18.01
C CYS A 501 2.02 -14.67 17.55
N VAL A 502 2.10 -14.38 16.24
CA VAL A 502 1.56 -13.14 15.64
C VAL A 502 0.06 -13.03 15.86
N SER A 503 -0.66 -14.15 15.81
CA SER A 503 -2.11 -14.20 16.05
C SER A 503 -2.52 -13.89 17.49
N GLY A 504 -1.60 -14.05 18.45
CA GLY A 504 -1.91 -13.92 19.88
C GLY A 504 -2.73 -15.08 20.45
N SER A 505 -2.99 -16.13 19.66
CA SER A 505 -3.70 -17.33 20.09
C SER A 505 -2.74 -18.50 20.23
N THR A 506 -2.67 -19.10 21.41
CA THR A 506 -1.91 -20.35 21.64
C THR A 506 -2.74 -21.59 21.38
N GLN A 507 -4.02 -21.45 21.00
CA GLN A 507 -4.95 -22.56 20.81
C GLN A 507 -4.85 -23.18 19.42
N ILE A 508 -4.38 -22.41 18.43
CA ILE A 508 -4.26 -22.80 17.03
C ILE A 508 -2.84 -22.47 16.61
N ASP A 509 -2.14 -23.46 16.05
CA ASP A 509 -0.88 -23.24 15.36
C ASP A 509 -1.18 -22.78 13.94
N ASP A 510 -1.09 -21.48 13.70
CA ASP A 510 -1.31 -20.82 12.42
C ASP A 510 -0.01 -20.29 11.79
N GLY A 511 1.13 -20.70 12.35
CA GLY A 511 2.45 -20.29 11.88
C GLY A 511 2.91 -21.03 10.62
N ALA A 512 3.65 -20.33 9.76
CA ALA A 512 4.38 -20.97 8.67
C ALA A 512 5.50 -21.86 9.21
N THR A 513 5.82 -22.95 8.51
CA THR A 513 6.97 -23.81 8.87
C THR A 513 8.27 -23.13 8.41
N LEU A 514 8.98 -22.47 9.33
CA LEU A 514 10.18 -21.69 9.02
C LEU A 514 11.47 -22.51 9.16
N ASP A 515 11.85 -23.23 8.11
CA ASP A 515 13.01 -24.15 8.08
C ASP A 515 14.35 -23.50 7.66
N GLY A 516 14.36 -22.21 7.37
CA GLY A 516 15.51 -21.47 6.83
C GLY A 516 15.42 -21.21 5.31
N SER A 517 14.45 -21.79 4.62
CA SER A 517 14.09 -21.44 3.23
C SER A 517 13.03 -20.33 3.16
N CYS A 518 12.79 -19.78 1.96
CA CYS A 518 11.74 -18.79 1.75
C CYS A 518 10.35 -19.41 1.95
N GLN A 519 9.63 -18.94 2.98
CA GLN A 519 8.27 -19.39 3.28
C GLN A 519 7.27 -18.23 3.34
N THR A 520 7.66 -17.06 2.81
CA THR A 520 6.87 -15.82 2.86
C THR A 520 5.50 -15.91 2.20
N HIS A 521 5.30 -16.85 1.27
CA HIS A 521 4.00 -17.14 0.66
C HIS A 521 2.98 -17.76 1.65
N GLN A 522 3.45 -18.29 2.79
CA GLN A 522 2.63 -18.84 3.88
C GLN A 522 2.60 -17.94 5.12
N VAL A 523 3.49 -16.95 5.21
CA VAL A 523 3.55 -16.01 6.33
C VAL A 523 2.42 -15.00 6.22
N ARG A 524 1.44 -15.11 7.11
CA ARG A 524 0.36 -14.12 7.24
C ARG A 524 0.88 -12.84 7.88
N LEU A 525 0.47 -11.70 7.34
CA LEU A 525 0.84 -10.41 7.91
C LEU A 525 0.06 -10.11 9.19
N ILE A 526 0.60 -9.21 10.01
CA ILE A 526 -0.12 -8.63 11.14
C ILE A 526 -1.52 -8.13 10.70
N GLY A 527 -2.56 -8.48 11.47
CA GLY A 527 -3.96 -8.21 11.11
C GLY A 527 -4.68 -9.38 10.45
N ALA A 528 -3.97 -10.30 9.78
CA ALA A 528 -4.61 -11.29 8.91
C ALA A 528 -5.17 -12.54 9.63
N HIS A 529 -4.79 -12.81 10.87
CA HIS A 529 -5.00 -14.13 11.48
C HIS A 529 -6.46 -14.28 11.97
N GLY A 530 -6.94 -13.29 12.72
CA GLY A 530 -8.34 -13.23 13.18
C GLY A 530 -9.28 -12.46 12.25
N PHE A 531 -8.85 -12.10 11.04
CA PHE A 531 -9.70 -11.35 10.11
C PHE A 531 -10.82 -12.22 9.54
N SER A 532 -12.03 -11.66 9.53
CA SER A 532 -13.15 -12.19 8.77
C SER A 532 -13.99 -11.03 8.23
N LYS A 533 -14.79 -11.29 7.18
CA LYS A 533 -15.73 -10.30 6.64
C LYS A 533 -16.82 -9.88 7.63
N THR A 534 -17.02 -10.64 8.71
CA THR A 534 -18.00 -10.36 9.76
C THR A 534 -17.38 -9.80 11.04
N LEU A 535 -16.05 -9.64 11.10
CA LEU A 535 -15.33 -9.15 12.27
C LEU A 535 -15.87 -7.79 12.76
N PHE A 536 -16.33 -6.94 11.85
CA PHE A 536 -16.86 -5.61 12.18
C PHE A 536 -18.07 -5.69 13.13
N ILE A 537 -18.87 -6.76 13.05
CA ILE A 537 -20.02 -6.99 13.93
C ILE A 537 -19.55 -7.13 15.38
N ASN A 538 -18.48 -7.89 15.61
CA ASN A 538 -17.93 -8.08 16.96
C ASN A 538 -17.40 -6.76 17.54
N LEU A 539 -16.76 -5.91 16.71
CA LEU A 539 -16.30 -4.60 17.16
C LEU A 539 -17.46 -3.67 17.54
N ILE A 540 -18.54 -3.66 16.76
CA ILE A 540 -19.75 -2.88 17.08
C ILE A 540 -20.35 -3.36 18.40
N GLN A 541 -20.54 -4.67 18.55
CA GLN A 541 -21.17 -5.26 19.74
C GLN A 541 -20.33 -5.03 21.00
N HIS A 542 -19.00 -5.05 20.89
CA HIS A 542 -18.10 -4.89 22.03
C HIS A 542 -17.82 -3.42 22.39
N TYR A 543 -17.58 -2.56 21.40
CA TYR A 543 -17.15 -1.18 21.63
C TYR A 543 -18.19 -0.10 21.32
N GLY A 544 -19.31 -0.45 20.69
CA GLY A 544 -20.38 0.50 20.34
C GLY A 544 -19.94 1.56 19.32
N ILE A 545 -19.11 1.20 18.34
CA ILE A 545 -18.63 2.10 17.28
C ILE A 545 -19.54 2.06 16.04
N ASP A 546 -19.51 3.11 15.21
CA ASP A 546 -20.30 3.19 13.98
C ASP A 546 -20.00 2.04 12.99
N THR A 547 -20.98 1.69 12.15
CA THR A 547 -20.84 0.54 11.24
C THR A 547 -19.78 0.76 10.16
N ASP A 548 -19.72 1.95 9.56
CA ASP A 548 -18.71 2.31 8.57
C ASP A 548 -17.30 2.39 9.20
N VAL A 549 -17.19 2.90 10.43
CA VAL A 549 -15.95 2.88 11.22
C VAL A 549 -15.50 1.45 11.50
N ALA A 550 -16.39 0.58 12.00
CA ALA A 550 -16.04 -0.81 12.25
C ALA A 550 -15.56 -1.53 10.99
N LYS A 551 -16.25 -1.34 9.85
CA LYS A 551 -15.85 -1.89 8.56
C LYS A 551 -14.47 -1.35 8.13
N HIS A 552 -14.24 -0.04 8.25
CA HIS A 552 -12.95 0.58 7.97
C HIS A 552 -11.83 -0.01 8.82
N LEU A 553 -12.02 -0.10 10.14
CA LEU A 553 -11.02 -0.64 11.05
C LEU A 553 -10.68 -2.09 10.69
N THR A 554 -11.69 -2.93 10.43
CA THR A 554 -11.45 -4.33 10.02
C THR A 554 -10.73 -4.44 8.68
N GLY A 555 -11.05 -3.58 7.71
CA GLY A 555 -10.36 -3.56 6.40
C GLY A 555 -8.99 -2.88 6.39
N SER A 556 -8.59 -2.21 7.48
CA SER A 556 -7.31 -1.50 7.56
C SER A 556 -6.33 -2.11 8.56
N TYR A 557 -6.86 -2.79 9.59
CA TYR A 557 -6.08 -3.36 10.69
C TYR A 557 -6.38 -4.85 10.91
N GLY A 558 -7.40 -5.41 10.26
CA GLY A 558 -7.78 -6.81 10.46
C GLY A 558 -8.10 -7.10 11.92
N ASP A 559 -7.50 -8.14 12.49
CA ASP A 559 -7.63 -8.48 13.90
C ASP A 559 -7.04 -7.42 14.86
N ARG A 560 -6.16 -6.52 14.39
CA ARG A 560 -5.66 -5.40 15.21
C ARG A 560 -6.68 -4.31 15.44
N ALA A 561 -7.80 -4.33 14.71
CA ALA A 561 -8.93 -3.44 14.93
C ALA A 561 -9.47 -3.51 16.37
N TRP A 562 -9.33 -4.66 17.05
CA TRP A 562 -9.65 -4.78 18.48
C TRP A 562 -8.84 -3.81 19.34
N THR A 563 -7.53 -3.72 19.11
CA THR A 563 -6.64 -2.79 19.84
C THR A 563 -6.95 -1.35 19.46
N VAL A 564 -7.17 -1.05 18.18
CA VAL A 564 -7.48 0.29 17.69
C VAL A 564 -8.77 0.82 18.32
N ALA A 565 -9.84 0.01 18.31
CA ALA A 565 -11.10 0.37 18.94
C ALA A 565 -10.96 0.54 20.46
N GLY A 566 -10.17 -0.32 21.12
CA GLY A 566 -9.86 -0.19 22.55
C GLY A 566 -9.07 1.08 22.92
N LEU A 567 -8.23 1.58 22.01
CA LEU A 567 -7.46 2.82 22.17
C LEU A 567 -8.26 4.11 21.87
N SER A 568 -9.47 3.97 21.32
CA SER A 568 -10.33 5.11 20.97
C SER A 568 -10.97 5.71 22.23
N GLU A 569 -11.18 7.03 22.27
CA GLU A 569 -11.82 7.71 23.40
C GLU A 569 -13.31 7.45 23.47
N PRO A 570 -13.90 7.33 24.68
CA PRO A 570 -15.35 7.32 24.83
C PRO A 570 -15.94 8.65 24.32
N THR A 571 -17.18 8.59 23.83
CA THR A 571 -17.93 9.79 23.46
C THR A 571 -19.07 10.03 24.45
N GLU A 572 -19.57 11.26 24.50
CA GLU A 572 -20.74 11.64 25.31
C GLU A 572 -22.08 11.39 24.59
N LYS A 573 -22.06 10.70 23.44
CA LYS A 573 -23.25 10.40 22.65
C LYS A 573 -23.83 9.04 23.06
N ARG A 574 -25.14 8.87 22.82
CA ARG A 574 -25.80 7.55 22.93
C ARG A 574 -25.14 6.52 22.01
N PHE A 575 -24.76 6.95 20.81
CA PHE A 575 -24.03 6.17 19.82
C PHE A 575 -23.34 7.13 18.85
N PRO A 576 -22.11 6.84 18.37
CA PRO A 576 -21.23 5.77 18.85
C PRO A 576 -20.75 6.02 20.29
N VAL A 577 -20.56 4.97 21.08
CA VAL A 577 -20.13 5.05 22.49
C VAL A 577 -18.64 5.41 22.60
N ARG A 578 -17.86 5.12 21.56
CA ARG A 578 -16.42 5.32 21.50
C ARG A 578 -15.97 5.65 20.07
N GLY A 579 -14.82 6.30 19.93
CA GLY A 579 -14.25 6.68 18.64
C GLY A 579 -14.75 8.06 18.20
N LYS A 580 -13.92 9.07 18.42
CA LYS A 580 -14.15 10.41 17.89
C LYS A 580 -13.62 10.46 16.47
N ARG A 581 -14.48 10.83 15.51
CA ARG A 581 -14.07 10.95 14.10
C ARG A 581 -13.10 12.12 13.93
N LEU A 582 -12.04 11.88 13.17
CA LEU A 582 -11.08 12.91 12.76
C LEU A 582 -11.66 13.83 11.68
N SER A 583 -12.55 13.30 10.84
CA SER A 583 -13.30 14.06 9.84
C SER A 583 -14.74 13.56 9.83
N PRO A 584 -15.76 14.44 9.73
CA PRO A 584 -17.14 14.02 9.62
C PRO A 584 -17.45 13.24 8.33
N LEU A 585 -16.62 13.40 7.29
CA LEU A 585 -16.82 12.78 5.98
C LEU A 585 -16.24 11.36 5.88
N TYR A 586 -15.32 10.99 6.77
CA TYR A 586 -14.54 9.76 6.65
C TYR A 586 -14.60 8.93 7.94
N PRO A 587 -14.44 7.59 7.85
CA PRO A 587 -14.57 6.69 8.99
C PRO A 587 -13.29 6.60 9.86
N PHE A 588 -12.45 7.64 9.84
CA PHE A 588 -11.20 7.67 10.60
C PHE A 588 -11.42 8.19 12.02
N ILE A 589 -10.83 7.55 13.02
CA ILE A 589 -11.04 7.87 14.43
C ILE A 589 -9.74 8.09 15.22
N ASP A 590 -9.86 8.78 16.36
CA ASP A 590 -8.76 9.13 17.27
C ASP A 590 -7.90 7.93 17.74
N GLY A 591 -8.52 6.76 17.94
CA GLY A 591 -7.78 5.54 18.32
C GLY A 591 -6.74 5.07 17.30
N GLU A 592 -6.92 5.39 16.02
CA GLU A 592 -5.94 5.08 14.97
C GLU A 592 -4.63 5.85 15.17
N ILE A 593 -4.69 7.08 15.69
CA ILE A 593 -3.50 7.91 15.96
C ILE A 593 -2.64 7.25 17.03
N ARG A 594 -3.26 6.83 18.15
CA ARG A 594 -2.56 6.15 19.24
C ARG A 594 -1.99 4.82 18.80
N TYR A 595 -2.74 4.06 18.00
CA TYR A 595 -2.26 2.81 17.45
C TYR A 595 -1.05 3.04 16.52
N ALA A 596 -1.13 4.02 15.63
CA ALA A 596 -0.05 4.40 14.72
C ALA A 596 1.25 4.73 15.46
N VAL A 597 1.16 5.52 16.54
CA VAL A 597 2.33 5.91 17.35
C VAL A 597 2.87 4.71 18.13
N ARG A 598 2.02 4.00 18.87
CA ARG A 598 2.43 2.96 19.83
C ARG A 598 2.84 1.64 19.19
N HIS A 599 2.30 1.32 18.00
CA HIS A 599 2.45 0.00 17.38
C HIS A 599 3.02 0.04 15.96
N GLU A 600 3.06 1.20 15.31
CA GLU A 600 3.48 1.32 13.90
C GLU A 600 4.52 2.42 13.66
N TYR A 601 5.18 2.87 14.74
CA TYR A 601 6.28 3.83 14.74
C TYR A 601 5.99 5.15 14.00
N ALA A 602 4.75 5.65 14.01
CA ALA A 602 4.48 7.00 13.50
C ALA A 602 5.23 8.05 14.34
N GLN A 603 5.94 8.99 13.67
CA GLN A 603 6.76 10.04 14.32
C GLN A 603 6.43 11.44 13.80
N THR A 604 5.61 11.55 12.75
CA THR A 604 5.13 12.83 12.21
C THR A 604 3.61 12.76 11.96
N ALA A 605 2.93 13.90 11.96
CA ALA A 605 1.50 14.02 11.64
C ALA A 605 1.22 13.49 10.23
N VAL A 606 2.15 13.72 9.30
CA VAL A 606 2.08 13.20 7.93
C VAL A 606 1.99 11.66 7.94
N ASP A 607 2.69 10.97 8.84
CA ASP A 607 2.69 9.49 8.92
C ASP A 607 1.29 8.96 9.13
N VAL A 608 0.51 9.65 9.95
CA VAL A 608 -0.87 9.33 10.27
C VAL A 608 -1.81 9.68 9.12
N ILE A 609 -1.83 10.96 8.68
CA ILE A 609 -2.82 11.43 7.69
C ILE A 609 -2.59 10.85 6.29
N ALA A 610 -1.36 10.48 5.94
CA ALA A 610 -1.04 10.02 4.60
C ALA A 610 -0.88 8.51 4.48
N ARG A 611 -0.39 7.81 5.52
CA ARG A 611 0.02 6.39 5.38
C ARG A 611 -0.72 5.42 6.30
N ARG A 612 -1.16 5.86 7.49
CA ARG A 612 -1.99 5.02 8.37
C ARG A 612 -3.48 5.13 8.03
N THR A 613 -3.98 6.36 7.88
CA THR A 613 -5.38 6.62 7.49
C THR A 613 -5.55 6.82 5.99
N ARG A 614 -4.56 7.44 5.33
CA ARG A 614 -4.59 7.89 3.91
C ARG A 614 -5.63 8.98 3.61
N LEU A 615 -6.09 9.69 4.63
CA LEU A 615 -7.00 10.83 4.46
C LEU A 615 -6.45 11.87 3.48
N ALA A 616 -5.14 12.14 3.51
CA ALA A 616 -4.49 13.07 2.57
C ALA A 616 -4.56 12.62 1.10
N PHE A 617 -4.66 11.32 0.84
CA PHE A 617 -4.86 10.79 -0.51
C PHE A 617 -6.33 10.79 -0.92
N LEU A 618 -7.26 10.71 0.02
CA LEU A 618 -8.70 10.72 -0.27
C LEU A 618 -9.22 12.13 -0.50
N ASN A 619 -8.80 13.07 0.35
CA ASN A 619 -9.28 14.43 0.38
C ASN A 619 -8.29 15.33 1.13
N ALA A 620 -7.53 16.14 0.39
CA ALA A 620 -6.50 17.01 0.97
C ALA A 620 -7.09 18.07 1.90
N GLN A 621 -8.30 18.55 1.62
CA GLN A 621 -9.01 19.51 2.47
C GLN A 621 -9.45 18.89 3.80
N ALA A 622 -10.05 17.69 3.75
CA ALA A 622 -10.45 16.99 4.98
C ALA A 622 -9.22 16.61 5.83
N ALA A 623 -8.07 16.34 5.20
CA ALA A 623 -6.82 16.11 5.91
C ALA A 623 -6.31 17.38 6.61
N LEU A 624 -6.42 18.55 5.97
CA LEU A 624 -6.12 19.85 6.61
C LEU A 624 -7.02 20.10 7.82
N GLU A 625 -8.31 19.81 7.70
CA GLU A 625 -9.29 20.00 8.77
C GLU A 625 -9.08 19.06 9.96
N ALA A 626 -8.63 17.82 9.70
CA ALA A 626 -8.29 16.85 10.73
C ALA A 626 -6.94 17.10 11.42
N LEU A 627 -6.07 17.93 10.81
CA LEU A 627 -4.68 18.09 11.23
C LEU A 627 -4.52 18.60 12.68
N PRO A 628 -5.30 19.57 13.20
CA PRO A 628 -5.16 20.03 14.58
C PRO A 628 -5.32 18.90 15.61
N GLU A 629 -6.37 18.09 15.47
CA GLU A 629 -6.64 16.94 16.35
C GLU A 629 -5.53 15.89 16.26
N VAL A 630 -5.06 15.60 15.04
CA VAL A 630 -3.94 14.66 14.83
C VAL A 630 -2.68 15.14 15.55
N VAL A 631 -2.32 16.43 15.39
CA VAL A 631 -1.14 17.02 16.04
C VAL A 631 -1.29 17.00 17.56
N ASP A 632 -2.47 17.27 18.10
CA ASP A 632 -2.69 17.31 19.55
C ASP A 632 -2.59 15.93 20.20
N VAL A 633 -3.24 14.92 19.60
CA VAL A 633 -3.15 13.54 20.10
C VAL A 633 -1.70 13.05 20.00
N MET A 634 -1.02 13.28 18.87
CA MET A 634 0.39 12.90 18.73
C MET A 634 1.30 13.66 19.71
N ALA A 635 1.04 14.95 19.95
CA ALA A 635 1.80 15.73 20.91
C ALA A 635 1.67 15.17 22.34
N SER A 636 0.49 14.67 22.71
CA SER A 636 0.29 13.98 23.98
C SER A 636 1.01 12.63 24.03
N GLU A 637 1.03 11.86 22.94
CA GLU A 637 1.65 10.53 22.91
C GLU A 637 3.19 10.60 22.87
N LEU A 638 3.74 11.60 22.20
CA LEU A 638 5.19 11.77 21.97
C LEU A 638 5.82 12.89 22.81
N ASN A 639 5.03 13.54 23.66
CA ASN A 639 5.45 14.67 24.51
C ASN A 639 6.05 15.85 23.72
N TRP A 640 5.38 16.25 22.64
CA TRP A 640 5.83 17.37 21.80
C TRP A 640 5.58 18.72 22.46
N ASP A 641 6.61 19.57 22.46
CA ASP A 641 6.46 20.98 22.82
C ASP A 641 5.71 21.78 21.73
N LYS A 642 5.43 23.05 22.01
CA LYS A 642 4.71 23.91 21.06
C LYS A 642 5.48 24.20 19.78
N LYS A 643 6.82 24.22 19.83
CA LYS A 643 7.65 24.44 18.65
C LYS A 643 7.59 23.24 17.71
N ARG A 644 7.63 22.02 18.26
CA ARG A 644 7.46 20.76 17.54
C ARG A 644 6.07 20.66 16.91
N GLN A 645 5.01 21.05 17.63
CA GLN A 645 3.65 21.11 17.10
C GLN A 645 3.53 22.07 15.89
N GLU A 646 4.15 23.26 15.97
CA GLU A 646 4.16 24.23 14.87
C GLU A 646 4.97 23.73 13.65
N LEU A 647 6.08 23.04 13.90
CA LEU A 647 6.85 22.39 12.84
C LEU A 647 6.02 21.33 12.12
N GLU A 648 5.29 20.50 12.87
CA GLU A 648 4.40 19.47 12.30
C GLU A 648 3.24 20.09 11.51
N TRP A 649 2.69 21.22 11.97
CA TRP A 649 1.71 21.99 11.20
C TRP A 649 2.27 22.44 9.85
N THR A 650 3.45 23.07 9.87
CA THR A 650 4.11 23.63 8.67
C THR A 650 4.50 22.54 7.67
N ASP A 651 5.16 21.47 8.15
CA ASP A 651 5.58 20.34 7.32
C ASP A 651 4.37 19.61 6.70
N SER A 652 3.28 19.48 7.45
CA SER A 652 2.06 18.85 6.95
C SER A 652 1.37 19.69 5.88
N LEU A 653 1.31 21.02 6.02
CA LEU A 653 0.79 21.90 4.98
C LEU A 653 1.58 21.78 3.68
N LYS A 654 2.92 21.77 3.79
CA LYS A 654 3.80 21.57 2.64
C LYS A 654 3.59 20.20 2.00
N PHE A 655 3.37 19.16 2.79
CA PHE A 655 3.03 17.84 2.25
C PHE A 655 1.68 17.86 1.53
N LEU A 656 0.66 18.50 2.10
CA LEU A 656 -0.68 18.57 1.49
C LEU A 656 -0.68 19.33 0.15
N GLU A 657 0.24 20.26 -0.08
CA GLU A 657 0.47 20.84 -1.42
C GLU A 657 0.75 19.74 -2.46
N SER A 658 1.60 18.76 -2.13
CA SER A 658 1.90 17.63 -3.02
C SER A 658 0.72 16.66 -3.20
N MET A 659 -0.34 16.82 -2.39
CA MET A 659 -1.59 16.06 -2.46
C MET A 659 -2.72 16.85 -3.15
N GLY A 660 -2.40 17.98 -3.79
CA GLY A 660 -3.35 18.79 -4.54
C GLY A 660 -4.10 19.83 -3.71
N LEU A 661 -3.64 20.13 -2.48
CA LEU A 661 -4.21 21.23 -1.69
C LEU A 661 -3.94 22.57 -2.39
N PRO A 662 -4.96 23.42 -2.60
CA PRO A 662 -4.78 24.70 -3.26
C PRO A 662 -3.80 25.64 -2.54
N LYS A 663 -3.01 26.39 -3.31
CA LYS A 663 -2.02 27.33 -2.78
C LYS A 663 -2.61 28.39 -1.84
N SER A 664 -3.85 28.81 -2.07
CA SER A 664 -4.58 29.74 -1.21
C SER A 664 -4.78 29.24 0.22
N LYS A 665 -4.69 27.92 0.44
CA LYS A 665 -4.86 27.28 1.75
C LYS A 665 -3.54 26.95 2.45
N LEU A 666 -2.40 27.11 1.77
CA LEU A 666 -1.08 26.89 2.40
C LEU A 666 -0.75 27.96 3.44
N SER A 667 -1.43 29.11 3.40
CA SER A 667 -1.36 30.13 4.45
C SER A 667 -2.41 29.95 5.56
N ALA A 668 -3.13 28.83 5.59
CA ALA A 668 -4.11 28.54 6.64
C ALA A 668 -3.42 28.49 8.01
N THR A 669 -3.98 29.22 8.97
CA THR A 669 -3.53 29.12 10.37
C THR A 669 -4.31 28.04 11.08
N ARG A 670 -3.66 27.35 12.02
CA ARG A 670 -4.29 26.33 12.87
C ARG A 670 -5.59 26.84 13.51
N LYS A 671 -5.57 28.05 14.07
CA LYS A 671 -6.75 28.71 14.68
C LYS A 671 -7.90 28.94 13.69
N ALA A 672 -7.60 29.25 12.42
CA ALA A 672 -8.63 29.42 11.40
C ALA A 672 -9.34 28.09 11.08
N VAL A 673 -8.58 26.99 11.07
CA VAL A 673 -9.13 25.64 10.87
C VAL A 673 -10.00 25.21 12.05
N GLU A 674 -9.49 25.34 13.28
CA GLU A 674 -10.21 24.97 14.51
C GLU A 674 -11.51 25.76 14.69
N SER A 675 -11.54 27.03 14.26
CA SER A 675 -12.75 27.86 14.35
C SER A 675 -13.75 27.63 13.22
N GLY A 676 -13.46 26.73 12.28
CA GLY A 676 -14.29 26.52 11.07
C GLY A 676 -14.33 27.75 10.16
N LYS A 677 -13.41 28.70 10.33
CA LYS A 677 -13.35 29.99 9.62
C LYS A 677 -12.54 29.94 8.34
N LEU A 678 -12.07 28.77 7.90
CA LEU A 678 -11.69 28.56 6.52
C LEU A 678 -12.95 28.82 5.67
N ALA A 679 -13.12 30.07 5.22
CA ALA A 679 -14.37 30.57 4.67
C ALA A 679 -14.74 29.82 3.39
N PHE A 680 -15.51 28.74 3.53
CA PHE A 680 -15.99 27.94 2.41
C PHE A 680 -16.99 28.71 1.56
N LYS A 681 -17.71 29.69 2.13
CA LYS A 681 -18.78 30.43 1.44
C LYS A 681 -18.27 31.53 0.50
N ASP A 682 -17.09 32.10 0.80
CA ASP A 682 -16.52 33.24 0.06
C ASP A 682 -15.30 32.84 -0.79
N SER A 683 -14.90 31.57 -0.78
CA SER A 683 -13.76 31.08 -1.56
C SER A 683 -14.14 30.81 -3.02
N ASP A 684 -13.16 30.91 -3.92
CA ASP A 684 -13.32 30.51 -5.32
C ASP A 684 -13.80 29.05 -5.46
N GLU A 685 -13.60 28.21 -4.44
CA GLU A 685 -14.09 26.84 -4.38
C GLU A 685 -15.62 26.72 -4.23
N TYR A 686 -16.29 27.61 -3.48
CA TYR A 686 -17.76 27.60 -3.41
C TYR A 686 -18.36 27.66 -4.82
N LYS A 687 -17.80 28.54 -5.64
CA LYS A 687 -18.18 28.74 -7.04
C LYS A 687 -17.80 27.54 -7.92
N MET A 688 -16.78 26.76 -7.55
CA MET A 688 -16.45 25.51 -8.22
C MET A 688 -17.44 24.37 -7.89
N TYR A 689 -17.97 24.33 -6.66
CA TYR A 689 -18.92 23.31 -6.22
C TYR A 689 -20.37 23.60 -6.64
N SER A 690 -20.84 24.86 -6.58
CA SER A 690 -22.18 25.25 -7.02
C SER A 690 -22.28 25.35 -8.55
N ARG A 691 -23.15 24.55 -9.17
CA ARG A 691 -23.28 24.42 -10.64
C ARG A 691 -23.78 25.70 -11.35
N HIS A 692 -24.43 26.60 -10.62
CA HIS A 692 -24.99 27.87 -11.09
C HIS A 692 -25.00 28.86 -9.91
N ASN A 693 -25.43 30.11 -10.14
CA ASN A 693 -25.72 31.09 -9.07
C ASN A 693 -26.23 30.37 -7.83
N VAL A 694 -25.61 30.67 -6.67
CA VAL A 694 -25.94 30.20 -5.31
C VAL A 694 -27.38 29.66 -5.29
N PRO A 695 -27.62 28.37 -4.94
CA PRO A 695 -28.98 27.85 -4.85
C PRO A 695 -29.81 28.91 -4.13
N SER A 696 -30.83 29.45 -4.80
CA SER A 696 -31.73 30.40 -4.15
C SER A 696 -32.14 29.74 -2.84
N GLU A 697 -31.97 30.50 -1.76
CA GLU A 697 -32.21 30.19 -0.34
C GLU A 697 -33.29 29.13 -0.06
N PRO A 698 -33.28 28.48 1.12
CA PRO A 698 -34.16 27.37 1.47
C PRO A 698 -35.54 27.49 0.83
N LEU A 699 -35.92 26.44 0.07
CA LEU A 699 -37.22 26.33 -0.59
C LEU A 699 -38.28 26.90 0.34
N ALA A 700 -39.07 27.86 -0.17
CA ALA A 700 -40.14 28.46 0.59
C ALA A 700 -40.96 27.31 1.20
N THR A 701 -41.15 27.34 2.52
CA THR A 701 -42.01 26.37 3.19
C THR A 701 -43.39 26.47 2.54
N ASP A 702 -44.05 25.33 2.32
CA ASP A 702 -45.43 25.25 1.80
C ASP A 702 -46.49 25.87 2.76
N ASP A 703 -46.07 26.74 3.68
CA ASP A 703 -46.92 27.47 4.60
C ASP A 703 -47.45 28.71 3.88
N GLY A 704 -48.70 28.57 3.40
CA GLY A 704 -49.34 29.48 2.48
C GLY A 704 -49.54 30.90 3.00
N GLU A 705 -49.24 31.86 2.13
CA GLU A 705 -49.90 33.16 2.14
C GLU A 705 -51.23 33.04 1.38
N SER A 706 -52.31 32.72 2.09
CA SER A 706 -53.64 33.17 1.69
C SER A 706 -53.70 34.68 1.89
N LYS A 707 -53.31 35.44 0.87
CA LYS A 707 -53.68 36.86 0.78
C LYS A 707 -55.19 36.92 0.55
N SER A 708 -55.93 37.24 1.61
CA SER A 708 -57.28 37.81 1.50
C SER A 708 -57.14 39.30 1.21
N GLU A 709 -58.06 39.79 0.38
CA GLU A 709 -58.16 41.13 -0.21
C GLU A 709 -58.08 42.31 0.77
#